data_AF-A0A3M7MAR8-F1
#
_entry.id   AF-A0A3M7MAR8-F1
#
_cell.length_a   1.000
_cell.length_b   1.000
_cell.length_c   1.000
_cell.angle_alpha   90.00
_cell.angle_beta   90.00
_cell.angle_gamma   90.00
#
_symmetry.space_group_name_H-M   'P 1'
#
loop_
_entity.id
_entity.type
_entity.pdbx_description
1 polymer ?
#
loop_
_entity_poly.entity_id
_entity_poly.type
_entity_poly.pdbx_seq_one_letter_code
_entity_poly.pdbx_strand_id
1 'polypeptide(L)'
;MERILQTGLRFPRLNWATSSHVRRFATEGTAADASNLPLAGIKVLDMTRVLAGQSHTAHKYWAILGMTWTALYEPTIEVGGFEKLKTDNYLERTLEYQTDDTRAWGPPYAKYVNNQEGPGESAYYLGVNMREQVNRNKRSIGLSFQYPAGVDILHRLVKECDVLVENYLPGSLAKYAMDYDTVSKINPGIIYASITGYGQTGPYRNRAGYDVMVEAEFGLMHITGTRDGPPVKVGVAVTDLTTGLYTSNSIIAALFRRLRNPKSKGQHIDVALSDCQVATLANIASSSLISGQRDIGRWGTSHPSIVPYKAFKTADGDILLGGGNDRLYSVLCNRLGKPEWILDEKFKTNAMRVKHRDELEELIETETRKKSTKELLEVFEGSGMPYAAINDIQDTLNHEHVLARNMVKEVEHPACGPIKLVNTPVKWSESKPEIRLPPPTLGQHTNEILGDTLGMSKDEVEGSLFDVFLRLRPSNSGNARFLTVEESEGSHPTHITTQAPTNDKRKRAVDRFAFTQVFQEDAQQMDLFEGTGVIPMIERVMGTPGHHGRDGLFATLGCSGSGKSHTILGTKSQRGLVQMALDVVFQTCEEQLIQSLYGAPAFSSLAAADVSEAQLYTATAYLDSMYGDNQSERFPSRANTPMQDCSIFSTGSNWKSSKIPRPSTLPQTPSVADIQLPVDPTVEYAIVMSMHEVYNDRIYDLLSSNVSKNKHSSVKRKQLFFKNTERSPDRKVVVGLTKIICGNFEEAMMVLETGLMERKVTGTGSNAVSSRSHGFFNIEIKKRDAETKGPWSSSNLTVVDLAGSERARNAKTAGETLAEAGKINESLMYLGQCMQMQSDNQSGSKSIVPFRQCKLTELLFSNSYPTPGRQAQHDRRPQKSIMVVTADPKGDFNATSQILHYSALAREVTVPRVPSITDAIRSSQPQKRPGTACSGRATPSAIMEELENANAEVMRLTAEVEAYELRLSEETTRRRAAESSWTAAEEHMVELEQEIRDECYQEMETAVEQERRRWQTALENEQDNQQAHIDSKIDVVIRATKAHMKQEEVKVYEDPDPELLDRVDELERENEMLRAKLEAMERETMQRSASPIKKMRILKTKKWEDPEGGLRMYDD
;
A
#
# COMPACT_ATOMS: atom_id res chain seq x y z
N MET A 1 18.01 41.72 59.68
CA MET A 1 17.14 40.69 60.29
C MET A 1 16.29 40.08 59.19
N GLU A 2 16.85 39.32 58.24
CA GLU A 2 17.41 37.97 58.49
C GLU A 2 16.42 37.06 59.25
N ARG A 3 15.13 37.04 58.87
CA ARG A 3 14.19 35.96 59.28
C ARG A 3 12.82 35.94 58.57
N ILE A 4 12.76 36.34 57.30
CA ILE A 4 11.58 36.03 56.44
C ILE A 4 12.09 35.45 55.11
N LEU A 5 12.96 34.43 55.22
CA LEU A 5 13.59 33.73 54.10
C LEU A 5 13.40 32.20 54.15
N GLN A 6 12.52 31.64 54.99
CA GLN A 6 12.29 30.19 55.05
C GLN A 6 10.87 29.83 55.50
N THR A 7 9.91 29.77 54.57
CA THR A 7 8.80 28.79 54.60
C THR A 7 8.22 28.69 53.20
N GLY A 8 8.46 27.55 52.55
CA GLY A 8 8.28 27.37 51.12
C GLY A 8 6.85 27.05 50.67
N LEU A 9 6.49 27.59 49.51
CA LEU A 9 5.58 27.00 48.54
C LEU A 9 6.25 27.13 47.17
N ARG A 10 6.97 26.07 46.76
CA ARG A 10 7.52 25.94 45.41
C ARG A 10 6.38 25.66 44.45
N PHE A 11 6.09 26.59 43.54
CA PHE A 11 5.38 26.28 42.29
C PHE A 11 6.30 25.44 41.40
N PRO A 12 5.86 24.32 40.82
CA PRO A 12 6.68 23.53 39.94
C PRO A 12 6.91 24.30 38.63
N ARG A 13 8.18 24.52 38.30
CA ARG A 13 8.61 24.85 36.92
C ARG A 13 8.10 23.73 36.01
N LEU A 14 7.30 24.07 35.01
CA LEU A 14 6.89 23.13 33.97
C LEU A 14 8.14 22.74 33.17
N ASN A 15 8.77 21.65 33.59
CA ASN A 15 9.78 20.96 32.80
C ASN A 15 9.10 20.41 31.56
N TRP A 16 9.64 20.74 30.38
CA TRP A 16 9.35 20.12 29.09
C TRP A 16 9.92 18.69 28.99
N ALA A 17 10.06 17.99 30.11
CA ALA A 17 10.53 16.62 30.19
C ALA A 17 9.60 15.83 31.11
N THR A 18 9.17 14.66 30.62
CA THR A 18 8.34 13.63 31.26
C THR A 18 6.81 13.73 31.09
N SER A 19 6.36 13.42 29.87
CA SER A 19 5.25 12.47 29.71
C SER A 19 5.71 11.42 28.70
N SER A 20 6.07 10.26 29.23
CA SER A 20 6.38 9.05 28.49
C SER A 20 5.16 8.65 27.69
N HIS A 21 5.20 8.85 26.37
CA HIS A 21 4.71 7.97 25.28
C HIS A 21 5.07 8.59 23.91
N VAL A 22 6.24 9.23 23.81
CA VAL A 22 6.84 9.62 22.53
C VAL A 22 7.77 8.48 22.13
N ARG A 23 7.35 7.64 21.18
CA ARG A 23 8.24 6.66 20.54
C ARG A 23 9.27 7.44 19.72
N ARG A 24 10.46 7.63 20.28
CA ARG A 24 11.64 8.12 19.57
C ARG A 24 12.17 6.99 18.69
N PHE A 25 12.04 7.13 17.38
CA PHE A 25 12.97 6.59 16.40
C PHE A 25 13.10 7.61 15.28
N ALA A 26 14.13 8.46 15.39
CA ALA A 26 14.61 9.30 14.30
C ALA A 26 16.03 8.82 14.00
N THR A 27 16.25 8.41 12.76
CA THR A 27 17.56 8.07 12.20
C THR A 27 18.46 9.30 12.23
N GLU A 28 19.66 9.16 12.81
CA GLU A 28 20.68 10.21 12.83
C GLU A 28 21.25 10.42 11.41
N GLY A 29 20.73 11.44 10.75
CA GLY A 29 21.27 12.01 9.53
C GLY A 29 20.25 12.96 8.92
N THR A 30 20.43 14.27 9.12
CA THR A 30 19.62 15.43 8.62
C THR A 30 18.47 15.98 9.49
N ALA A 31 18.15 15.41 10.66
CA ALA A 31 16.93 15.76 11.42
C ALA A 31 16.92 17.12 12.16
N ALA A 32 18.02 17.87 12.25
CA ALA A 32 18.08 19.07 13.08
C ALA A 32 17.21 20.25 12.59
N ASP A 33 16.91 20.35 11.29
CA ASP A 33 16.27 21.53 10.68
C ASP A 33 14.74 21.39 10.47
N ALA A 34 14.18 20.19 10.61
CA ALA A 34 12.76 19.93 10.32
C ALA A 34 11.80 20.25 11.48
N SER A 35 12.31 20.54 12.67
CA SER A 35 11.51 20.74 13.90
C SER A 35 10.72 22.04 13.93
N ASN A 36 11.07 23.03 13.09
CA ASN A 36 10.47 24.36 13.09
C ASN A 36 9.46 24.59 11.95
N LEU A 37 9.02 23.51 11.30
CA LEU A 37 8.06 23.60 10.20
C LEU A 37 6.62 23.49 10.73
N PRO A 38 5.64 24.29 10.24
CA PRO A 38 4.32 24.43 10.88
C PRO A 38 3.43 23.19 11.02
N LEU A 39 3.71 22.13 10.26
CA LEU A 39 3.01 20.85 10.28
C LEU A 39 3.99 19.67 10.48
N ALA A 40 5.16 19.93 11.04
CA ALA A 40 6.11 18.89 11.40
C ALA A 40 5.44 17.84 12.30
N GLY A 41 5.61 16.56 11.94
CA GLY A 41 5.10 15.43 12.71
C GLY A 41 3.67 14.97 12.35
N ILE A 42 2.92 15.73 11.53
CA ILE A 42 1.64 15.23 11.02
C ILE A 42 1.89 14.30 9.83
N LYS A 43 1.27 13.11 9.84
CA LYS A 43 1.39 12.09 8.79
C LYS A 43 0.15 12.05 7.92
N VAL A 44 0.33 12.02 6.60
CA VAL A 44 -0.79 11.97 5.66
C VAL A 44 -0.67 10.79 4.70
N LEU A 45 -1.78 10.06 4.56
CA LEU A 45 -1.96 9.01 3.57
C LEU A 45 -2.62 9.59 2.32
N ASP A 46 -1.88 9.61 1.21
CA ASP A 46 -2.35 10.16 -0.05
C ASP A 46 -2.74 9.03 -1.00
N MET A 47 -4.03 8.93 -1.30
CA MET A 47 -4.61 7.98 -2.25
C MET A 47 -5.16 8.70 -3.50
N THR A 48 -4.69 9.92 -3.78
CA THR A 48 -5.24 10.74 -4.86
C THR A 48 -4.56 10.53 -6.23
N ARG A 49 -5.33 10.76 -7.31
CA ARG A 49 -4.86 10.72 -8.71
C ARG A 49 -5.27 11.97 -9.48
N VAL A 50 -4.56 12.31 -10.56
CA VAL A 50 -4.92 13.40 -11.50
C VAL A 50 -4.97 14.78 -10.82
N LEU A 51 -5.26 15.84 -11.57
CA LEU A 51 -5.33 17.21 -11.09
C LEU A 51 -6.24 17.40 -9.87
N ALA A 52 -7.55 17.14 -9.87
CA ALA A 52 -8.38 17.44 -8.68
C ALA A 52 -7.82 16.87 -7.36
N GLY A 53 -7.30 15.64 -7.43
CA GLY A 53 -6.70 14.93 -6.30
C GLY A 53 -5.26 15.35 -5.99
N GLN A 54 -4.46 15.74 -6.98
CA GLN A 54 -3.03 16.04 -6.80
C GLN A 54 -2.73 17.57 -6.79
N SER A 55 -3.54 18.38 -7.48
CA SER A 55 -3.46 19.85 -7.60
C SER A 55 -3.57 20.62 -6.30
N HIS A 56 -3.99 19.96 -5.23
CA HIS A 56 -4.17 20.54 -3.91
C HIS A 56 -3.11 21.57 -3.58
N THR A 57 -3.56 22.81 -3.52
CA THR A 57 -2.80 23.84 -2.84
C THR A 57 -2.61 23.50 -1.35
N ALA A 58 -3.39 22.56 -0.79
CA ALA A 58 -3.11 21.86 0.48
C ALA A 58 -1.76 21.13 0.52
N HIS A 59 -1.57 20.18 -0.39
CA HIS A 59 -0.40 19.32 -0.47
C HIS A 59 0.86 20.16 -0.73
N LYS A 60 0.72 21.23 -1.52
CA LYS A 60 1.75 22.23 -1.86
C LYS A 60 2.22 23.04 -0.66
N TYR A 61 1.32 23.45 0.25
CA TYR A 61 1.73 24.17 1.46
C TYR A 61 2.30 23.21 2.49
N TRP A 62 1.64 22.09 2.73
CA TRP A 62 1.87 21.23 3.89
C TRP A 62 3.15 20.41 3.89
N ALA A 63 3.54 19.88 2.73
CA ALA A 63 4.79 19.14 2.60
C ALA A 63 6.00 20.07 2.77
N ILE A 64 5.84 21.34 2.39
CA ILE A 64 6.81 22.43 2.61
C ILE A 64 6.77 22.88 4.09
N LEU A 65 5.62 22.84 4.75
CA LEU A 65 5.44 23.04 6.20
C LEU A 65 5.81 21.80 7.05
N GLY A 66 6.47 20.77 6.53
CA GLY A 66 7.14 19.75 7.36
C GLY A 66 6.47 18.38 7.53
N MET A 67 5.36 18.11 6.85
CA MET A 67 4.64 16.82 6.97
C MET A 67 5.39 15.65 6.30
N THR A 68 5.16 14.44 6.82
CA THR A 68 5.66 13.18 6.23
C THR A 68 4.53 12.49 5.47
N TRP A 69 4.78 12.09 4.22
CA TRP A 69 3.74 11.60 3.30
C TRP A 69 4.08 10.23 2.72
N THR A 70 3.05 9.40 2.56
CA THR A 70 3.10 8.12 1.85
C THR A 70 2.06 8.13 0.73
N ALA A 71 2.51 8.17 -0.54
CA ALA A 71 1.67 8.16 -1.73
C ALA A 71 1.58 6.75 -2.32
N LEU A 72 0.35 6.26 -2.54
CA LEU A 72 0.07 4.88 -2.98
C LEU A 72 -0.24 4.79 -4.47
N TYR A 73 0.41 3.85 -5.16
CA TYR A 73 0.17 3.57 -6.58
C TYR A 73 -0.35 2.15 -6.79
N GLU A 74 -1.47 2.02 -7.52
CA GLU A 74 -2.12 0.74 -7.87
C GLU A 74 -1.56 0.22 -9.22
N PRO A 75 -1.13 -1.04 -9.31
CA PRO A 75 -1.02 -1.74 -10.58
C PRO A 75 -2.36 -2.41 -10.92
N THR A 76 -3.08 -1.90 -11.92
CA THR A 76 -4.27 -2.57 -12.50
C THR A 76 -4.06 -2.88 -13.97
N ILE A 77 -4.50 -4.07 -14.40
CA ILE A 77 -4.61 -4.47 -15.80
C ILE A 77 -6.08 -4.27 -16.18
N GLU A 78 -6.42 -3.23 -16.94
CA GLU A 78 -7.72 -3.14 -17.60
C GLU A 78 -7.65 -3.64 -19.06
N VAL A 79 -8.48 -4.63 -19.34
CA VAL A 79 -8.80 -5.09 -20.70
C VAL A 79 -9.77 -4.08 -21.31
N GLY A 80 -9.22 -3.01 -21.89
CA GLY A 80 -9.99 -1.99 -22.60
C GLY A 80 -10.61 -2.53 -23.89
N GLY A 81 -11.91 -2.32 -24.03
CA GLY A 81 -12.73 -2.69 -25.18
C GLY A 81 -12.25 -2.06 -26.50
N PHE A 82 -12.53 -2.79 -27.58
CA PHE A 82 -12.20 -2.50 -28.96
C PHE A 82 -12.69 -1.11 -29.45
N GLU A 83 -11.79 -0.35 -30.07
CA GLU A 83 -12.13 0.41 -31.28
C GLU A 83 -11.02 0.30 -32.33
N LYS A 84 -11.42 -0.09 -33.54
CA LYS A 84 -10.58 -0.36 -34.71
C LYS A 84 -9.89 0.91 -35.20
N LEU A 85 -8.56 0.95 -35.20
CA LEU A 85 -7.78 1.67 -36.22
C LEU A 85 -6.55 0.84 -36.58
N LYS A 86 -6.58 0.28 -37.79
CA LYS A 86 -5.45 -0.36 -38.47
C LYS A 86 -4.48 0.74 -38.91
N THR A 87 -3.21 0.64 -38.55
CA THR A 87 -2.10 0.92 -39.47
C THR A 87 -0.82 0.32 -38.93
N ASP A 88 -0.10 -0.35 -39.84
CA ASP A 88 1.15 -1.03 -39.59
C ASP A 88 2.23 -0.05 -39.12
N ASN A 89 2.84 -0.32 -37.97
CA ASN A 89 4.26 -0.10 -37.70
C ASN A 89 4.67 -0.71 -36.36
N TYR A 90 5.86 -1.31 -36.37
CA TYR A 90 6.55 -1.94 -35.24
C TYR A 90 6.59 -1.00 -34.01
N LEU A 91 6.12 -1.48 -32.86
CA LEU A 91 6.37 -0.87 -31.56
C LEU A 91 6.70 -1.95 -30.53
N GLU A 92 7.88 -1.82 -29.95
CA GLU A 92 8.35 -2.49 -28.74
C GLU A 92 7.29 -2.34 -27.63
N ARG A 93 6.91 -3.44 -26.98
CA ARG A 93 5.96 -3.40 -25.86
C ARG A 93 6.72 -3.35 -24.54
N THR A 94 6.90 -2.13 -24.03
CA THR A 94 7.23 -1.84 -22.63
C THR A 94 6.10 -2.37 -21.73
N LEU A 95 6.46 -3.08 -20.65
CA LEU A 95 5.54 -3.40 -19.55
C LEU A 95 5.08 -2.09 -18.91
N GLU A 96 3.92 -1.56 -19.33
CA GLU A 96 3.32 -0.38 -18.70
C GLU A 96 2.66 -0.79 -17.38
N TYR A 97 3.37 -0.53 -16.27
CA TYR A 97 2.74 -0.34 -14.98
C TYR A 97 1.74 0.81 -15.13
N GLN A 98 0.47 0.62 -14.79
CA GLN A 98 -0.50 1.73 -14.83
C GLN A 98 -0.12 2.72 -13.72
N THR A 99 0.49 3.82 -14.13
CA THR A 99 0.98 4.88 -13.24
C THR A 99 -0.01 6.03 -13.21
N ASP A 100 0.30 7.10 -12.48
CA ASP A 100 -0.43 8.37 -12.61
C ASP A 100 -0.46 8.82 -14.07
N ASP A 101 -1.66 8.93 -14.63
CA ASP A 101 -1.91 9.20 -16.06
C ASP A 101 -1.15 10.43 -16.56
N THR A 102 -0.90 11.41 -15.67
CA THR A 102 -0.17 12.62 -16.01
C THR A 102 1.25 12.37 -16.53
N ARG A 103 1.88 11.23 -16.19
CA ARG A 103 3.21 10.77 -16.70
C ARG A 103 3.25 10.61 -18.20
N ALA A 104 2.14 10.19 -18.80
CA ALA A 104 2.04 9.98 -20.23
C ALA A 104 1.63 11.26 -20.99
N TRP A 105 1.20 12.33 -20.30
CA TRP A 105 0.58 13.49 -20.95
C TRP A 105 1.61 14.53 -21.45
N GLY A 106 2.54 14.16 -22.33
CA GLY A 106 3.39 15.13 -23.06
C GLY A 106 3.07 15.18 -24.56
N PRO A 107 3.77 16.00 -25.37
CA PRO A 107 4.90 16.90 -25.05
C PRO A 107 4.48 18.21 -24.33
N PRO A 108 5.43 18.97 -23.74
CA PRO A 108 6.88 18.74 -23.68
C PRO A 108 7.29 17.60 -22.73
N TYR A 109 8.56 17.15 -22.76
CA TYR A 109 9.14 16.16 -21.83
C TYR A 109 10.53 16.64 -21.36
N ALA A 110 10.89 16.42 -20.09
CA ALA A 110 12.26 16.62 -19.62
C ALA A 110 13.10 15.35 -19.84
N LYS A 111 14.27 15.53 -20.42
CA LYS A 111 15.14 14.43 -20.83
C LYS A 111 15.81 13.78 -19.62
N TYR A 112 15.96 12.46 -19.65
CA TYR A 112 16.78 11.75 -18.68
C TYR A 112 18.26 12.08 -18.85
N VAL A 113 19.00 12.07 -17.74
CA VAL A 113 20.46 12.16 -17.73
C VAL A 113 21.01 10.72 -17.65
N ASN A 114 22.14 10.43 -18.32
CA ASN A 114 22.82 9.12 -18.39
C ASN A 114 22.30 8.08 -19.42
N ASN A 115 22.04 8.48 -20.67
CA ASN A 115 21.76 7.55 -21.79
C ASN A 115 20.59 6.55 -21.59
N GLN A 116 19.67 6.81 -20.65
CA GLN A 116 18.42 6.03 -20.59
C GLN A 116 17.53 6.37 -21.78
N GLU A 117 17.14 5.35 -22.56
CA GLU A 117 16.26 5.51 -23.73
C GLU A 117 14.80 5.71 -23.30
N GLY A 118 14.13 6.72 -23.88
CA GLY A 118 12.71 7.04 -23.61
C GLY A 118 12.38 8.52 -23.86
N PRO A 119 11.09 8.89 -23.89
CA PRO A 119 10.66 10.29 -24.13
C PRO A 119 11.06 11.25 -23.00
N GLY A 120 11.46 10.73 -21.84
CA GLY A 120 11.68 11.51 -20.61
C GLY A 120 10.45 11.53 -19.71
N GLU A 121 10.47 12.32 -18.65
CA GLU A 121 9.30 12.57 -17.81
C GLU A 121 8.46 13.68 -18.45
N SER A 122 7.14 13.50 -18.60
CA SER A 122 6.30 14.49 -19.30
C SER A 122 6.30 15.83 -18.57
N ALA A 123 6.24 16.92 -19.29
CA ALA A 123 6.02 18.25 -18.75
C ALA A 123 4.57 18.43 -18.25
N TYR A 124 3.77 17.39 -18.11
CA TYR A 124 2.48 17.41 -17.41
C TYR A 124 2.60 16.60 -16.12
N TYR A 125 3.41 15.56 -16.10
CA TYR A 125 3.84 14.96 -14.84
C TYR A 125 4.91 15.77 -14.12
N LEU A 126 5.70 16.54 -14.84
CA LEU A 126 6.57 17.59 -14.33
C LEU A 126 5.83 18.92 -14.34
N GLY A 127 4.74 19.09 -15.13
CA GLY A 127 4.11 20.39 -15.39
C GLY A 127 2.58 20.63 -15.20
N VAL A 128 1.81 19.58 -15.01
CA VAL A 128 0.69 19.55 -14.07
C VAL A 128 1.16 19.23 -12.65
N ASN A 129 2.42 18.82 -12.55
CA ASN A 129 3.33 19.29 -11.51
C ASN A 129 4.11 20.59 -11.87
N MET A 130 3.62 21.52 -12.72
CA MET A 130 4.15 22.91 -13.05
C MET A 130 3.10 23.89 -12.51
N ARG A 131 2.63 23.59 -11.31
CA ARG A 131 3.50 24.05 -10.24
C ARG A 131 4.18 22.87 -9.62
N GLU A 132 5.48 22.97 -9.66
CA GLU A 132 6.55 22.14 -9.19
C GLU A 132 6.45 21.82 -7.70
N GLN A 133 5.31 21.28 -7.30
CA GLN A 133 4.80 21.51 -5.94
C GLN A 133 3.93 20.36 -5.43
N VAL A 134 3.51 19.42 -6.26
CA VAL A 134 2.45 18.47 -5.90
C VAL A 134 2.98 17.20 -5.22
N ASN A 135 4.13 16.63 -5.65
CA ASN A 135 4.73 15.42 -5.04
C ASN A 135 6.12 15.63 -4.42
N ARG A 136 6.52 16.88 -4.18
CA ARG A 136 7.76 17.20 -3.46
C ARG A 136 7.61 16.91 -1.99
N ASN A 137 8.71 16.52 -1.36
CA ASN A 137 8.73 16.07 0.04
C ASN A 137 7.78 14.87 0.30
N LYS A 138 7.32 14.15 -0.75
CA LYS A 138 6.53 12.93 -0.64
C LYS A 138 7.38 11.69 -0.84
N ARG A 139 6.96 10.59 -0.21
CA ARG A 139 7.51 9.26 -0.41
C ARG A 139 6.49 8.42 -1.20
N SER A 140 6.98 7.62 -2.14
CA SER A 140 6.16 6.79 -3.03
C SER A 140 6.24 5.32 -2.64
N ILE A 141 5.09 4.68 -2.49
CA ILE A 141 4.94 3.24 -2.25
C ILE A 141 4.12 2.60 -3.38
N GLY A 142 4.65 1.52 -3.95
CA GLY A 142 3.92 0.69 -4.91
C GLY A 142 3.08 -0.34 -4.17
N LEU A 143 1.75 -0.26 -4.27
CA LEU A 143 0.84 -1.14 -3.52
C LEU A 143 -0.48 -1.37 -4.26
N SER A 144 -0.81 -2.65 -4.50
CA SER A 144 -2.15 -3.02 -4.99
C SER A 144 -3.08 -3.36 -3.84
N PHE A 145 -4.15 -2.59 -3.66
CA PHE A 145 -5.22 -2.87 -2.70
C PHE A 145 -6.37 -3.70 -3.29
N GLN A 146 -6.21 -4.20 -4.52
CA GLN A 146 -7.04 -5.30 -5.04
C GLN A 146 -6.81 -6.59 -4.26
N TYR A 147 -5.63 -6.69 -3.62
CA TYR A 147 -5.23 -7.84 -2.84
C TYR A 147 -5.48 -7.59 -1.35
N PRO A 148 -5.99 -8.59 -0.59
CA PRO A 148 -6.22 -8.45 0.84
C PRO A 148 -4.96 -8.07 1.63
N ALA A 149 -3.77 -8.49 1.18
CA ALA A 149 -2.50 -8.10 1.78
C ALA A 149 -2.21 -6.60 1.62
N GLY A 150 -2.53 -6.02 0.46
CA GLY A 150 -2.44 -4.59 0.25
C GLY A 150 -3.40 -3.82 1.15
N VAL A 151 -4.64 -4.30 1.30
CA VAL A 151 -5.63 -3.71 2.22
C VAL A 151 -5.13 -3.76 3.67
N ASP A 152 -4.52 -4.87 4.12
CA ASP A 152 -3.94 -4.96 5.46
C ASP A 152 -2.82 -3.92 5.68
N ILE A 153 -1.95 -3.74 4.68
CA ILE A 153 -0.91 -2.70 4.72
C ILE A 153 -1.53 -1.30 4.81
N LEU A 154 -2.60 -1.02 4.04
CA LEU A 154 -3.33 0.24 4.14
C LEU A 154 -3.93 0.46 5.52
N HIS A 155 -4.56 -0.56 6.10
CA HIS A 155 -5.12 -0.47 7.45
C HIS A 155 -4.05 -0.21 8.51
N ARG A 156 -2.85 -0.77 8.36
CA ARG A 156 -1.71 -0.46 9.22
C ARG A 156 -1.22 0.98 9.03
N LEU A 157 -1.14 1.47 7.80
CA LEU A 157 -0.79 2.87 7.51
C LEU A 157 -1.82 3.84 8.09
N VAL A 158 -3.12 3.55 7.96
CA VAL A 158 -4.22 4.35 8.52
C VAL A 158 -4.06 4.55 10.03
N LYS A 159 -3.59 3.54 10.78
CA LYS A 159 -3.36 3.65 12.23
C LYS A 159 -2.27 4.65 12.58
N GLU A 160 -1.30 4.80 11.70
CA GLU A 160 -0.14 5.68 11.89
C GLU A 160 -0.37 7.09 11.32
N CYS A 161 -1.40 7.29 10.50
CA CYS A 161 -1.70 8.54 9.81
C CYS A 161 -2.72 9.43 10.55
N ASP A 162 -2.62 10.74 10.34
CA ASP A 162 -3.52 11.75 10.89
C ASP A 162 -4.61 12.17 9.89
N VAL A 163 -4.26 12.16 8.61
CA VAL A 163 -5.11 12.58 7.50
C VAL A 163 -5.06 11.51 6.41
N LEU A 164 -6.20 11.24 5.78
CA LEU A 164 -6.32 10.45 4.55
C LEU A 164 -7.03 11.29 3.50
N VAL A 165 -6.46 11.38 2.30
CA VAL A 165 -7.07 12.12 1.18
C VAL A 165 -7.26 11.18 -0.01
N GLU A 166 -8.46 11.21 -0.61
CA GLU A 166 -8.82 10.38 -1.76
C GLU A 166 -9.76 11.11 -2.71
N ASN A 167 -9.78 10.69 -3.98
CA ASN A 167 -10.63 11.28 -5.02
C ASN A 167 -11.30 10.24 -5.94
N TYR A 168 -11.65 9.08 -5.38
CA TYR A 168 -12.38 8.04 -6.10
C TYR A 168 -13.88 8.39 -6.20
N LEU A 169 -14.58 7.75 -7.13
CA LEU A 169 -16.04 7.87 -7.21
C LEU A 169 -16.69 7.42 -5.89
N PRO A 170 -17.75 8.09 -5.42
CA PRO A 170 -18.49 7.72 -4.21
C PRO A 170 -18.79 6.21 -4.13
N GLY A 171 -18.48 5.62 -2.97
CA GLY A 171 -18.69 4.19 -2.71
C GLY A 171 -17.64 3.23 -3.30
N SER A 172 -16.70 3.70 -4.14
CA SER A 172 -15.71 2.83 -4.80
C SER A 172 -14.72 2.17 -3.83
N LEU A 173 -14.42 2.83 -2.70
CA LEU A 173 -13.49 2.31 -1.69
C LEU A 173 -14.17 1.40 -0.66
N ALA A 174 -15.50 1.38 -0.59
CA ALA A 174 -16.24 0.52 0.34
C ALA A 174 -15.99 -0.97 0.08
N LYS A 175 -15.86 -1.38 -1.20
CA LYS A 175 -15.51 -2.77 -1.59
C LYS A 175 -14.14 -3.22 -1.10
N TYR A 176 -13.24 -2.28 -0.81
CA TYR A 176 -11.89 -2.56 -0.31
C TYR A 176 -11.75 -2.29 1.19
N ALA A 177 -12.87 -2.04 1.90
CA ALA A 177 -12.86 -1.70 3.31
C ALA A 177 -11.99 -0.46 3.62
N MET A 178 -12.00 0.51 2.70
CA MET A 178 -11.25 1.78 2.78
C MET A 178 -12.17 3.00 2.76
N ASP A 179 -13.48 2.82 2.93
CA ASP A 179 -14.45 3.89 3.15
C ASP A 179 -14.30 4.54 4.54
N TYR A 180 -14.87 5.73 4.72
CA TYR A 180 -14.79 6.47 5.97
C TYR A 180 -15.33 5.70 7.18
N ASP A 181 -16.44 4.97 7.06
CA ASP A 181 -17.05 4.25 8.18
C ASP A 181 -16.15 3.09 8.65
N THR A 182 -15.41 2.48 7.73
CA THR A 182 -14.41 1.46 8.06
C THR A 182 -13.14 2.08 8.65
N VAL A 183 -12.58 3.09 7.98
CA VAL A 183 -11.30 3.73 8.38
C VAL A 183 -11.43 4.44 9.72
N SER A 184 -12.56 5.08 10.01
CA SER A 184 -12.81 5.77 11.29
C SER A 184 -12.92 4.81 12.49
N LYS A 185 -13.28 3.54 12.27
CA LYS A 185 -13.24 2.50 13.31
C LYS A 185 -11.81 2.07 13.62
N ILE A 186 -10.95 2.06 12.61
CA ILE A 186 -9.52 1.72 12.75
C ILE A 186 -8.76 2.85 13.44
N ASN A 187 -9.02 4.09 13.03
CA ASN A 187 -8.44 5.29 13.60
C ASN A 187 -9.53 6.35 13.84
N PRO A 188 -10.09 6.43 15.06
CA PRO A 188 -11.12 7.41 15.40
C PRO A 188 -10.68 8.88 15.31
N GLY A 189 -9.37 9.14 15.22
CA GLY A 189 -8.78 10.48 15.10
C GLY A 189 -8.47 10.92 13.67
N ILE A 190 -8.80 10.08 12.67
CA ILE A 190 -8.48 10.31 11.26
C ILE A 190 -9.32 11.43 10.66
N ILE A 191 -8.67 12.38 9.97
CA ILE A 191 -9.36 13.34 9.12
C ILE A 191 -9.40 12.75 7.71
N TYR A 192 -10.57 12.36 7.26
CA TYR A 192 -10.76 11.73 5.96
C TYR A 192 -11.32 12.76 4.98
N ALA A 193 -10.63 13.04 3.88
CA ALA A 193 -11.08 14.01 2.88
C ALA A 193 -11.36 13.32 1.54
N SER A 194 -12.61 13.42 1.09
CA SER A 194 -13.09 12.94 -0.20
C SER A 194 -13.24 14.10 -1.18
N ILE A 195 -12.69 13.95 -2.38
CA ILE A 195 -12.81 14.97 -3.44
C ILE A 195 -13.47 14.34 -4.65
N THR A 196 -14.63 14.86 -4.99
CA THR A 196 -15.47 14.27 -6.04
C THR A 196 -15.98 15.35 -6.98
N GLY A 197 -16.44 14.97 -8.17
CA GLY A 197 -17.01 15.94 -9.11
C GLY A 197 -18.27 16.62 -8.55
N TYR A 198 -19.17 15.81 -7.98
CA TYR A 198 -20.54 16.19 -7.66
C TYR A 198 -20.95 15.95 -6.19
N GLY A 199 -20.01 15.63 -5.32
CA GLY A 199 -20.26 15.34 -3.90
C GLY A 199 -20.59 13.87 -3.61
N GLN A 200 -20.55 13.48 -2.34
CA GLN A 200 -21.00 12.16 -1.86
C GLN A 200 -22.53 12.04 -1.86
N THR A 201 -23.23 13.17 -1.95
CA THR A 201 -24.70 13.27 -1.95
C THR A 201 -25.22 13.98 -3.21
N GLY A 202 -26.54 14.04 -3.38
CA GLY A 202 -27.16 14.69 -4.53
C GLY A 202 -27.38 13.79 -5.74
N PRO A 203 -28.11 14.28 -6.76
CA PRO A 203 -28.58 13.48 -7.90
C PRO A 203 -27.45 13.03 -8.83
N TYR A 204 -26.32 13.74 -8.83
CA TYR A 204 -25.19 13.50 -9.73
C TYR A 204 -24.00 12.83 -9.05
N ARG A 205 -24.14 12.36 -7.80
CA ARG A 205 -23.03 11.75 -7.02
C ARG A 205 -22.25 10.64 -7.76
N ASN A 206 -22.93 9.87 -8.61
CA ASN A 206 -22.32 8.74 -9.33
C ASN A 206 -21.66 9.16 -10.66
N ARG A 207 -21.73 10.45 -11.06
CA ARG A 207 -21.11 10.94 -12.30
C ARG A 207 -19.62 11.17 -12.09
N ALA A 208 -18.81 10.75 -13.06
CA ALA A 208 -17.43 11.18 -13.15
C ALA A 208 -17.39 12.68 -13.46
N GLY A 209 -16.52 13.41 -12.76
CA GLY A 209 -16.36 14.85 -12.94
C GLY A 209 -14.90 15.21 -13.14
N TYR A 210 -14.59 15.77 -14.30
CA TYR A 210 -13.36 16.49 -14.56
C TYR A 210 -13.64 17.99 -14.56
N ASP A 211 -12.62 18.80 -14.29
CA ASP A 211 -12.67 20.26 -14.26
C ASP A 211 -13.51 20.86 -15.39
N VAL A 212 -13.22 20.51 -16.66
CA VAL A 212 -13.91 21.07 -17.83
C VAL A 212 -15.40 20.74 -17.87
N MET A 213 -15.81 19.57 -17.37
CA MET A 213 -17.23 19.20 -17.33
C MET A 213 -17.98 20.03 -16.29
N VAL A 214 -17.34 20.24 -15.13
CA VAL A 214 -17.89 21.07 -14.05
C VAL A 214 -17.90 22.55 -14.48
N GLU A 215 -16.85 23.01 -15.15
CA GLU A 215 -16.76 24.36 -15.70
C GLU A 215 -17.90 24.64 -16.69
N ALA A 216 -18.22 23.66 -17.54
CA ALA A 216 -19.32 23.75 -18.50
C ALA A 216 -20.69 23.77 -17.83
N GLU A 217 -20.92 22.87 -16.87
CA GLU A 217 -22.23 22.67 -16.24
C GLU A 217 -22.57 23.76 -15.21
N PHE A 218 -21.56 24.28 -14.49
CA PHE A 218 -21.73 25.22 -13.39
C PHE A 218 -21.31 26.66 -13.77
N GLY A 219 -21.54 27.05 -15.01
CA GLY A 219 -21.65 28.45 -15.45
C GLY A 219 -20.33 29.19 -15.73
N LEU A 220 -19.16 28.66 -15.35
CA LEU A 220 -17.89 29.35 -15.58
C LEU A 220 -17.53 29.44 -17.06
N MET A 221 -17.77 28.37 -17.82
CA MET A 221 -17.55 28.39 -19.27
C MET A 221 -18.51 29.36 -19.97
N HIS A 222 -19.72 29.56 -19.43
CA HIS A 222 -20.71 30.45 -20.01
C HIS A 222 -20.26 31.91 -20.00
N ILE A 223 -19.61 32.35 -18.92
CA ILE A 223 -19.16 33.73 -18.70
C ILE A 223 -17.74 34.00 -19.24
N THR A 224 -17.01 32.97 -19.64
CA THR A 224 -15.62 33.08 -20.11
C THR A 224 -15.56 33.12 -21.63
N GLY A 225 -14.84 34.10 -22.18
CA GLY A 225 -14.61 34.25 -23.63
C GLY A 225 -14.98 35.64 -24.17
N THR A 226 -14.91 35.81 -25.48
CA THR A 226 -15.30 37.07 -26.16
C THR A 226 -16.82 37.23 -26.19
N ARG A 227 -17.28 38.48 -26.29
CA ARG A 227 -18.70 38.87 -26.22
C ARG A 227 -19.60 38.04 -27.14
N ASP A 228 -19.21 37.95 -28.41
CA ASP A 228 -19.98 37.28 -29.47
C ASP A 228 -19.37 35.93 -29.90
N GLY A 229 -18.32 35.47 -29.19
CA GLY A 229 -17.68 34.18 -29.46
C GLY A 229 -18.42 33.01 -28.82
N PRO A 230 -18.08 31.76 -29.18
CA PRO A 230 -18.56 30.58 -28.46
C PRO A 230 -18.02 30.56 -27.01
N PRO A 231 -18.69 29.84 -26.07
CA PRO A 231 -18.13 29.59 -24.73
C PRO A 231 -16.72 29.00 -24.81
N VAL A 232 -15.81 29.46 -23.97
CA VAL A 232 -14.44 28.93 -23.91
C VAL A 232 -14.08 28.53 -22.50
N LYS A 233 -13.28 27.48 -22.37
CA LYS A 233 -12.70 27.08 -21.09
C LYS A 233 -11.62 28.06 -20.64
N VAL A 234 -11.42 28.17 -19.33
CA VAL A 234 -10.26 28.84 -18.75
C VAL A 234 -8.98 28.11 -19.16
N GLY A 235 -7.90 28.86 -19.32
CA GLY A 235 -6.59 28.34 -19.77
C GLY A 235 -5.96 27.33 -18.81
N VAL A 236 -6.41 27.31 -17.55
CA VAL A 236 -5.96 26.40 -16.48
C VAL A 236 -7.17 25.72 -15.84
N ALA A 237 -6.98 24.54 -15.25
CA ALA A 237 -8.02 23.83 -14.51
C ALA A 237 -8.33 24.53 -13.17
N VAL A 238 -9.08 25.63 -13.24
CA VAL A 238 -9.29 26.53 -12.10
C VAL A 238 -10.22 25.92 -11.04
N THR A 239 -11.15 25.06 -11.45
CA THR A 239 -12.04 24.34 -10.53
C THR A 239 -11.23 23.35 -9.71
N ASP A 240 -10.32 22.61 -10.34
CA ASP A 240 -9.42 21.69 -9.62
C ASP A 240 -8.53 22.43 -8.61
N LEU A 241 -7.96 23.58 -9.01
CA LEU A 241 -7.10 24.40 -8.15
C LEU A 241 -7.84 24.99 -6.95
N THR A 242 -9.05 25.50 -7.18
CA THR A 242 -9.89 26.12 -6.13
C THR A 242 -10.45 25.06 -5.19
N THR A 243 -10.90 23.92 -5.70
CA THR A 243 -11.32 22.76 -4.89
C THR A 243 -10.20 22.31 -3.97
N GLY A 244 -8.99 22.15 -4.51
CA GLY A 244 -7.81 21.80 -3.73
C GLY A 244 -7.43 22.81 -2.64
N LEU A 245 -7.75 24.11 -2.83
CA LEU A 245 -7.61 25.15 -1.79
C LEU A 245 -8.67 25.01 -0.69
N TYR A 246 -9.93 24.78 -1.05
CA TYR A 246 -11.00 24.56 -0.07
C TYR A 246 -10.75 23.32 0.79
N THR A 247 -10.33 22.20 0.17
CA THR A 247 -9.96 20.99 0.91
C THR A 247 -8.83 21.25 1.90
N SER A 248 -7.83 22.05 1.50
CA SER A 248 -6.72 22.43 2.39
C SER A 248 -7.18 23.15 3.64
N ASN A 249 -7.97 24.21 3.47
CA ASN A 249 -8.40 25.03 4.59
C ASN A 249 -9.28 24.22 5.53
N SER A 250 -10.08 23.31 4.98
CA SER A 250 -10.95 22.42 5.73
C SER A 250 -10.17 21.42 6.59
N ILE A 251 -9.12 20.82 6.05
CA ILE A 251 -8.26 19.90 6.82
C ILE A 251 -7.45 20.66 7.87
N ILE A 252 -6.88 21.85 7.58
CA ILE A 252 -6.19 22.65 8.60
C ILE A 252 -7.16 23.00 9.74
N ALA A 253 -8.39 23.41 9.41
CA ALA A 253 -9.41 23.69 10.41
C ALA A 253 -9.74 22.44 11.25
N ALA A 254 -9.81 21.27 10.62
CA ALA A 254 -10.02 19.99 11.30
C ALA A 254 -8.86 19.61 12.23
N LEU A 255 -7.61 19.77 11.77
CA LEU A 255 -6.40 19.55 12.57
C LEU A 255 -6.35 20.51 13.77
N PHE A 256 -6.69 21.78 13.55
CA PHE A 256 -6.72 22.79 14.59
C PHE A 256 -7.81 22.52 15.64
N ARG A 257 -8.98 22.05 15.21
CA ARG A 257 -10.04 21.55 16.12
C ARG A 257 -9.53 20.39 16.97
N ARG A 258 -8.83 19.42 16.35
CA ARG A 258 -8.23 18.27 17.03
C ARG A 258 -7.17 18.67 18.05
N LEU A 259 -6.38 19.70 17.74
CA LEU A 259 -5.39 20.27 18.66
C LEU A 259 -6.05 20.95 19.87
N ARG A 260 -7.11 21.72 19.65
CA ARG A 260 -7.85 22.41 20.74
C ARG A 260 -8.58 21.45 21.66
N ASN A 261 -9.04 20.32 21.14
CA ASN A 261 -9.72 19.30 21.93
C ASN A 261 -9.13 17.91 21.62
N PRO A 262 -8.13 17.45 22.38
CA PRO A 262 -7.51 16.13 22.17
C PRO A 262 -8.49 14.95 22.29
N LYS A 263 -9.67 15.14 22.90
CA LYS A 263 -10.74 14.14 22.95
C LYS A 263 -11.66 14.16 21.73
N SER A 264 -11.49 15.08 20.79
CA SER A 264 -12.31 15.15 19.59
C SER A 264 -11.95 14.01 18.65
N LYS A 265 -12.98 13.36 18.10
CA LYS A 265 -12.83 12.44 16.97
C LYS A 265 -12.41 13.20 15.71
N GLY A 266 -11.85 12.46 14.77
CA GLY A 266 -11.69 12.89 13.39
C GLY A 266 -13.04 13.14 12.70
N GLN A 267 -13.00 13.45 11.41
CA GLN A 267 -14.20 13.75 10.64
C GLN A 267 -14.02 13.44 9.16
N HIS A 268 -15.14 13.19 8.48
CA HIS A 268 -15.21 13.13 7.02
C HIS A 268 -15.43 14.54 6.45
N ILE A 269 -14.59 14.93 5.51
CA ILE A 269 -14.66 16.18 4.76
C ILE A 269 -15.02 15.81 3.31
N ASP A 270 -16.25 16.13 2.90
CA ASP A 270 -16.71 15.98 1.51
C ASP A 270 -16.53 17.31 0.78
N VAL A 271 -15.73 17.30 -0.30
CA VAL A 271 -15.48 18.49 -1.13
C VAL A 271 -15.81 18.17 -2.59
N ALA A 272 -16.81 18.87 -3.13
CA ALA A 272 -17.23 18.71 -4.51
C ALA A 272 -16.66 19.81 -5.42
N LEU A 273 -16.20 19.44 -6.62
CA LEU A 273 -15.78 20.41 -7.64
C LEU A 273 -16.93 21.34 -8.01
N SER A 274 -18.13 20.79 -8.19
CA SER A 274 -19.36 21.53 -8.48
C SER A 274 -19.67 22.62 -7.44
N ASP A 275 -19.65 22.29 -6.16
CA ASP A 275 -19.89 23.25 -5.07
C ASP A 275 -18.82 24.35 -5.06
N CYS A 276 -17.55 23.97 -5.25
CA CYS A 276 -16.45 24.93 -5.33
C CYS A 276 -16.62 25.85 -6.54
N GLN A 277 -17.02 25.32 -7.70
CA GLN A 277 -17.29 26.10 -8.90
C GLN A 277 -18.42 27.12 -8.66
N VAL A 278 -19.55 26.68 -8.11
CA VAL A 278 -20.68 27.57 -7.80
C VAL A 278 -20.26 28.69 -6.83
N ALA A 279 -19.48 28.36 -5.80
CA ALA A 279 -18.98 29.36 -4.86
C ALA A 279 -18.06 30.38 -5.53
N THR A 280 -17.23 29.97 -6.50
CA THR A 280 -16.28 30.85 -7.19
C THR A 280 -16.91 31.81 -8.20
N LEU A 281 -18.19 31.61 -8.59
CA LEU A 281 -18.94 32.59 -9.39
C LEU A 281 -19.21 33.91 -8.64
N ALA A 282 -19.03 33.92 -7.31
CA ALA A 282 -18.95 35.11 -6.47
C ALA A 282 -20.02 36.18 -6.75
N ASN A 283 -19.59 37.35 -7.25
CA ASN A 283 -20.46 38.50 -7.52
C ASN A 283 -21.42 38.26 -8.68
N ILE A 284 -21.07 37.41 -9.66
CA ILE A 284 -21.94 37.08 -10.79
C ILE A 284 -23.11 36.22 -10.31
N ALA A 285 -22.82 35.17 -9.53
CA ALA A 285 -23.87 34.38 -8.88
C ALA A 285 -24.76 35.26 -7.99
N SER A 286 -24.16 36.15 -7.20
CA SER A 286 -24.92 37.09 -6.36
C SER A 286 -25.81 38.02 -7.19
N SER A 287 -25.32 38.50 -8.35
CA SER A 287 -26.09 39.35 -9.25
C SER A 287 -27.31 38.62 -9.82
N SER A 288 -27.16 37.35 -10.23
CA SER A 288 -28.28 36.53 -10.70
C SER A 288 -29.26 36.18 -9.58
N LEU A 289 -28.76 35.88 -8.37
CA LEU A 289 -29.61 35.60 -7.20
C LEU A 289 -30.44 36.82 -6.76
N ILE A 290 -29.86 38.03 -6.85
CA ILE A 290 -30.54 39.28 -6.49
C ILE A 290 -31.52 39.72 -7.59
N SER A 291 -31.09 39.67 -8.85
CA SER A 291 -31.93 40.12 -9.98
C SER A 291 -33.01 39.12 -10.36
N GLY A 292 -32.82 37.83 -10.08
CA GLY A 292 -33.65 36.75 -10.58
C GLY A 292 -33.59 36.56 -12.10
N GLN A 293 -32.69 37.27 -12.78
CA GLN A 293 -32.54 37.26 -14.24
C GLN A 293 -31.33 36.43 -14.65
N ARG A 294 -31.39 35.88 -15.86
CA ARG A 294 -30.24 35.22 -16.49
C ARG A 294 -29.13 36.24 -16.70
N ASP A 295 -27.89 35.81 -16.54
CA ASP A 295 -26.76 36.65 -16.87
C ASP A 295 -26.69 36.90 -18.39
N ILE A 296 -25.98 37.95 -18.77
CA ILE A 296 -25.83 38.39 -20.16
C ILE A 296 -24.58 37.80 -20.84
N GLY A 297 -24.01 36.75 -20.26
CA GLY A 297 -22.90 35.99 -20.80
C GLY A 297 -21.55 36.70 -20.73
N ARG A 298 -20.76 36.51 -21.78
CA ARG A 298 -19.33 36.81 -21.86
C ARG A 298 -19.05 38.30 -21.98
N TRP A 299 -17.92 38.73 -21.42
CA TRP A 299 -17.47 40.13 -21.47
C TRP A 299 -16.04 40.31 -22.01
N GLY A 300 -15.37 39.24 -22.45
CA GLY A 300 -13.96 39.32 -22.82
C GLY A 300 -13.11 39.74 -21.62
N THR A 301 -12.30 40.79 -21.80
CA THR A 301 -11.50 41.39 -20.73
C THR A 301 -12.23 42.53 -20.01
N SER A 302 -13.43 42.89 -20.45
CA SER A 302 -14.20 44.01 -19.89
C SER A 302 -14.91 43.63 -18.60
N HIS A 303 -14.99 44.56 -17.65
CA HIS A 303 -15.84 44.41 -16.47
C HIS A 303 -17.30 44.77 -16.79
N PRO A 304 -18.31 44.01 -16.29
CA PRO A 304 -19.72 44.27 -16.58
C PRO A 304 -20.23 45.60 -16.02
N SER A 305 -19.78 45.98 -14.82
CA SER A 305 -20.34 47.09 -14.05
C SER A 305 -19.40 48.30 -13.88
N ILE A 306 -18.18 48.24 -14.41
CA ILE A 306 -17.13 49.24 -14.16
C ILE A 306 -16.48 49.61 -15.49
N VAL A 307 -16.43 50.90 -15.80
CA VAL A 307 -15.86 51.42 -17.05
C VAL A 307 -15.00 52.66 -16.76
N PRO A 308 -13.78 52.78 -17.31
CA PRO A 308 -13.08 51.77 -18.11
C PRO A 308 -12.41 50.71 -17.23
N TYR A 309 -12.62 49.43 -17.53
CA TYR A 309 -11.90 48.32 -16.91
C TYR A 309 -11.83 47.18 -17.93
N LYS A 310 -10.82 47.21 -18.81
CA LYS A 310 -10.61 46.23 -19.87
C LYS A 310 -9.18 46.26 -20.40
N ALA A 311 -8.87 45.32 -21.29
CA ALA A 311 -7.66 45.36 -22.10
C ALA A 311 -7.86 46.28 -23.31
N PHE A 312 -6.86 47.10 -23.59
CA PHE A 312 -6.79 47.99 -24.73
C PHE A 312 -5.56 47.66 -25.58
N LYS A 313 -5.72 47.73 -26.90
CA LYS A 313 -4.63 47.53 -27.85
C LYS A 313 -3.61 48.66 -27.75
N THR A 314 -2.33 48.32 -27.80
CA THR A 314 -1.20 49.25 -27.94
C THR A 314 -0.58 49.09 -29.34
N ALA A 315 0.50 49.80 -29.63
CA ALA A 315 1.19 49.69 -30.93
C ALA A 315 1.83 48.30 -31.16
N ASP A 316 2.20 47.59 -30.09
CA ASP A 316 2.97 46.34 -30.13
C ASP A 316 2.39 45.20 -29.27
N GLY A 317 1.29 45.43 -28.54
CA GLY A 317 0.70 44.45 -27.63
C GLY A 317 -0.66 44.89 -27.05
N ASP A 318 -0.89 44.55 -25.78
CA ASP A 318 -2.11 44.86 -25.04
C ASP A 318 -1.79 45.35 -23.63
N ILE A 319 -2.53 46.37 -23.17
CA ILE A 319 -2.44 46.91 -21.80
C ILE A 319 -3.81 46.85 -21.12
N LEU A 320 -3.86 46.32 -19.90
CA LEU A 320 -5.02 46.32 -19.03
C LEU A 320 -5.03 47.62 -18.21
N LEU A 321 -6.13 48.37 -18.26
CA LEU A 321 -6.30 49.62 -17.51
C LEU A 321 -7.54 49.54 -16.62
N GLY A 322 -7.38 49.79 -15.32
CA GLY A 322 -8.44 49.69 -14.31
C GLY A 322 -8.87 51.03 -13.72
N GLY A 323 -9.86 51.70 -14.33
CA GLY A 323 -10.51 52.91 -13.84
C GLY A 323 -11.64 52.61 -12.85
N GLY A 324 -11.34 51.91 -11.75
CA GLY A 324 -12.33 51.33 -10.83
C GLY A 324 -13.30 52.29 -10.15
N ASN A 325 -13.01 53.59 -10.14
CA ASN A 325 -13.85 54.64 -9.59
C ASN A 325 -13.59 55.97 -10.31
N ASP A 326 -14.41 56.98 -10.01
CA ASP A 326 -14.32 58.29 -10.68
C ASP A 326 -12.95 58.98 -10.48
N ARG A 327 -12.30 58.77 -9.31
CA ARG A 327 -10.95 59.30 -9.05
C ARG A 327 -9.91 58.68 -9.98
N LEU A 328 -9.93 57.35 -10.14
CA LEU A 328 -9.01 56.63 -11.02
C LEU A 328 -9.27 56.95 -12.48
N TYR A 329 -10.53 57.18 -12.87
CA TYR A 329 -10.88 57.66 -14.20
C TYR A 329 -10.27 59.04 -14.50
N SER A 330 -10.34 59.98 -13.55
CA SER A 330 -9.68 61.28 -13.70
C SER A 330 -8.17 61.17 -13.88
N VAL A 331 -7.51 60.27 -13.13
CA VAL A 331 -6.07 60.01 -13.29
C VAL A 331 -5.76 59.46 -14.69
N LEU A 332 -6.55 58.52 -15.18
CA LEU A 332 -6.41 57.96 -16.53
C LEU A 332 -6.48 59.05 -17.60
N CYS A 333 -7.54 59.86 -17.59
CA CYS A 333 -7.74 60.94 -18.56
C CYS A 333 -6.57 61.94 -18.55
N ASN A 334 -6.09 62.33 -17.37
CA ASN A 334 -4.95 63.23 -17.25
C ASN A 334 -3.66 62.62 -17.83
N ARG A 335 -3.39 61.34 -17.55
CA ARG A 335 -2.18 60.64 -18.04
C ARG A 335 -2.21 60.36 -19.53
N LEU A 336 -3.40 60.18 -20.11
CA LEU A 336 -3.60 60.09 -21.55
C LEU A 336 -3.56 61.46 -22.27
N GLY A 337 -3.47 62.57 -21.52
CA GLY A 337 -3.45 63.93 -22.09
C GLY A 337 -4.83 64.39 -22.56
N LYS A 338 -5.90 63.87 -21.95
CA LYS A 338 -7.31 64.13 -22.28
C LYS A 338 -8.13 64.57 -21.06
N PRO A 339 -7.71 65.61 -20.31
CA PRO A 339 -8.43 66.08 -19.12
C PRO A 339 -9.87 66.51 -19.42
N GLU A 340 -10.17 66.91 -20.65
CA GLU A 340 -11.51 67.33 -21.10
C GLU A 340 -12.57 66.23 -20.93
N TRP A 341 -12.20 64.95 -21.01
CA TRP A 341 -13.14 63.82 -20.87
C TRP A 341 -13.73 63.72 -19.45
N ILE A 342 -13.05 64.27 -18.44
CA ILE A 342 -13.49 64.25 -17.04
C ILE A 342 -14.75 65.10 -16.84
N LEU A 343 -14.87 66.20 -17.61
CA LEU A 343 -15.96 67.17 -17.48
C LEU A 343 -17.16 66.84 -18.37
N ASP A 344 -17.03 65.88 -19.28
CA ASP A 344 -18.13 65.45 -20.17
C ASP A 344 -19.26 64.81 -19.35
N GLU A 345 -20.49 65.30 -19.53
CA GLU A 345 -21.67 64.78 -18.84
C GLU A 345 -21.92 63.29 -19.13
N LYS A 346 -21.48 62.80 -20.29
CA LYS A 346 -21.56 61.38 -20.66
C LYS A 346 -20.65 60.49 -19.81
N PHE A 347 -19.53 61.01 -19.28
CA PHE A 347 -18.50 60.22 -18.60
C PHE A 347 -18.27 60.56 -17.12
N LYS A 348 -19.01 61.55 -16.60
CA LYS A 348 -18.85 62.11 -15.26
C LYS A 348 -18.91 61.10 -14.11
N THR A 349 -19.78 60.09 -14.19
CA THR A 349 -19.93 59.05 -13.15
C THR A 349 -19.83 57.67 -13.75
N ASN A 350 -19.45 56.66 -12.97
CA ASN A 350 -19.37 55.28 -13.46
C ASN A 350 -20.68 54.79 -14.11
N ALA A 351 -21.84 55.13 -13.54
CA ALA A 351 -23.13 54.75 -14.10
C ALA A 351 -23.36 55.34 -15.51
N MET A 352 -22.89 56.57 -15.74
CA MET A 352 -22.96 57.22 -17.05
C MET A 352 -21.94 56.63 -18.03
N ARG A 353 -20.73 56.30 -17.55
CA ARG A 353 -19.71 55.57 -18.35
C ARG A 353 -20.17 54.19 -18.78
N VAL A 354 -20.88 53.46 -17.93
CA VAL A 354 -21.47 52.14 -18.27
C VAL A 354 -22.52 52.29 -19.37
N LYS A 355 -23.34 53.36 -19.36
CA LYS A 355 -24.32 53.63 -20.42
C LYS A 355 -23.69 53.99 -21.76
N HIS A 356 -22.57 54.72 -21.75
CA HIS A 356 -21.85 55.19 -22.94
C HIS A 356 -20.52 54.47 -23.15
N ARG A 357 -20.47 53.18 -22.81
CA ARG A 357 -19.20 52.44 -22.72
C ARG A 357 -18.48 52.32 -24.06
N ASP A 358 -19.21 52.07 -25.14
CA ASP A 358 -18.62 51.80 -26.45
C ASP A 358 -17.88 53.04 -26.96
N GLU A 359 -18.50 54.22 -26.77
CA GLU A 359 -17.91 55.52 -27.11
C GLU A 359 -16.64 55.80 -26.29
N LEU A 360 -16.66 55.60 -24.97
CA LEU A 360 -15.51 55.86 -24.11
C LEU A 360 -14.35 54.89 -24.35
N GLU A 361 -14.66 53.60 -24.50
CA GLU A 361 -13.64 52.57 -24.72
C GLU A 361 -12.95 52.77 -26.07
N GLU A 362 -13.67 53.15 -27.13
CA GLU A 362 -13.08 53.47 -28.45
C GLU A 362 -12.16 54.69 -28.38
N LEU A 363 -12.56 55.74 -27.65
CA LEU A 363 -11.72 56.93 -27.43
C LEU A 363 -10.42 56.57 -26.72
N ILE A 364 -10.48 55.78 -25.65
CA ILE A 364 -9.29 55.32 -24.92
C ILE A 364 -8.40 54.47 -25.82
N GLU A 365 -8.98 53.51 -26.55
CA GLU A 365 -8.22 52.61 -27.43
C GLU A 365 -7.51 53.36 -28.55
N THR A 366 -8.12 54.42 -29.07
CA THR A 366 -7.53 55.28 -30.10
C THR A 366 -6.25 55.96 -29.59
N GLU A 367 -6.20 56.35 -28.31
CA GLU A 367 -5.00 56.94 -27.71
C GLU A 367 -3.96 55.89 -27.32
N THR A 368 -4.37 54.72 -26.80
CA THR A 368 -3.42 53.66 -26.41
C THR A 368 -2.70 53.05 -27.62
N ARG A 369 -3.36 52.95 -28.77
CA ARG A 369 -2.75 52.43 -30.02
C ARG A 369 -1.61 53.29 -30.57
N LYS A 370 -1.49 54.56 -30.14
CA LYS A 370 -0.45 55.48 -30.60
C LYS A 370 0.91 55.27 -29.91
N LYS A 371 0.93 54.50 -28.81
CA LYS A 371 2.12 54.27 -27.98
C LYS A 371 2.40 52.78 -27.87
N SER A 372 3.67 52.43 -27.71
CA SER A 372 4.07 51.07 -27.35
C SER A 372 3.59 50.73 -25.93
N THR A 373 3.50 49.43 -25.63
CA THR A 373 3.13 48.93 -24.31
C THR A 373 4.08 49.47 -23.25
N LYS A 374 5.39 49.46 -23.52
CA LYS A 374 6.42 49.94 -22.60
C LYS A 374 6.26 51.44 -22.30
N GLU A 375 6.06 52.27 -23.32
CA GLU A 375 5.84 53.71 -23.13
C GLU A 375 4.59 53.99 -22.28
N LEU A 376 3.53 53.21 -22.44
CA LEU A 376 2.33 53.34 -21.61
C LEU A 376 2.58 52.93 -20.16
N LEU A 377 3.32 51.84 -19.92
CA LEU A 377 3.72 51.46 -18.56
C LEU A 377 4.49 52.61 -17.87
N GLU A 378 5.44 53.24 -18.58
CA GLU A 378 6.20 54.38 -18.07
C GLU A 378 5.31 55.61 -17.80
N VAL A 379 4.30 55.87 -18.65
CA VAL A 379 3.34 56.97 -18.46
C VAL A 379 2.51 56.79 -17.19
N PHE A 380 2.12 55.56 -16.88
CA PHE A 380 1.31 55.25 -15.70
C PHE A 380 2.14 54.96 -14.44
N GLU A 381 3.46 54.88 -14.54
CA GLU A 381 4.37 54.67 -13.41
C GLU A 381 4.18 55.74 -12.32
N GLY A 382 4.02 55.29 -11.08
CA GLY A 382 3.77 56.16 -9.93
C GLY A 382 2.43 56.91 -9.93
N SER A 383 1.51 56.62 -10.87
CA SER A 383 0.21 57.32 -10.96
C SER A 383 -0.80 56.90 -9.89
N GLY A 384 -0.56 55.77 -9.21
CA GLY A 384 -1.53 55.15 -8.28
C GLY A 384 -2.70 54.46 -8.98
N MET A 385 -2.68 54.38 -10.32
CA MET A 385 -3.67 53.65 -11.12
C MET A 385 -3.30 52.16 -11.23
N PRO A 386 -4.26 51.23 -11.21
CA PRO A 386 -4.02 49.84 -11.61
C PRO A 386 -3.84 49.72 -13.14
N TYR A 387 -2.66 49.29 -13.58
CA TYR A 387 -2.35 48.98 -14.98
C TYR A 387 -1.41 47.77 -15.07
N ALA A 388 -1.46 47.03 -16.17
CA ALA A 388 -0.55 45.91 -16.43
C ALA A 388 -0.46 45.59 -17.92
N ALA A 389 0.70 45.13 -18.40
CA ALA A 389 0.82 44.51 -19.72
C ALA A 389 0.25 43.08 -19.69
N ILE A 390 -0.30 42.62 -20.81
CA ILE A 390 -0.72 41.22 -20.97
C ILE A 390 0.46 40.40 -21.51
N ASN A 391 1.14 39.68 -20.62
CA ASN A 391 2.33 38.88 -20.94
C ASN A 391 1.96 37.44 -21.30
N ASP A 392 2.81 36.78 -22.11
CA ASP A 392 2.78 35.34 -22.24
C ASP A 392 3.42 34.64 -21.01
N ILE A 393 3.41 33.30 -21.00
CA ILE A 393 3.90 32.51 -19.87
C ILE A 393 5.43 32.63 -19.71
N GLN A 394 6.19 32.69 -20.80
CA GLN A 394 7.65 32.78 -20.75
C GLN A 394 8.08 34.16 -20.23
N ASP A 395 7.45 35.23 -20.72
CA ASP A 395 7.65 36.58 -20.24
C ASP A 395 7.25 36.72 -18.77
N THR A 396 6.15 36.08 -18.35
CA THR A 396 5.73 36.04 -16.94
C THR A 396 6.78 35.35 -16.06
N LEU A 397 7.34 34.22 -16.47
CA LEU A 397 8.35 33.48 -15.69
C LEU A 397 9.70 34.23 -15.61
N ASN A 398 10.02 35.06 -16.60
CA ASN A 398 11.22 35.90 -16.62
C ASN A 398 10.97 37.33 -16.11
N HIS A 399 9.74 37.67 -15.71
CA HIS A 399 9.40 39.00 -15.23
C HIS A 399 10.23 39.37 -14.00
N GLU A 400 10.75 40.60 -13.96
CA GLU A 400 11.65 41.07 -12.89
C GLU A 400 11.05 40.84 -11.50
N HIS A 401 9.77 41.18 -11.32
CA HIS A 401 9.05 40.92 -10.07
C HIS A 401 8.96 39.43 -9.69
N VAL A 402 8.78 38.53 -10.66
CA VAL A 402 8.68 37.08 -10.41
C VAL A 402 10.03 36.52 -9.95
N LEU A 403 11.11 36.94 -10.61
CA LEU A 403 12.48 36.59 -10.24
C LEU A 403 12.85 37.18 -8.87
N ALA A 404 12.57 38.46 -8.64
CA ALA A 404 12.85 39.15 -7.37
C ALA A 404 12.10 38.53 -6.19
N ARG A 405 10.89 38.00 -6.42
CA ARG A 405 10.11 37.27 -5.41
C ARG A 405 10.49 35.78 -5.29
N ASN A 406 11.57 35.37 -5.93
CA ASN A 406 12.08 34.01 -5.93
C ASN A 406 10.97 33.01 -6.27
N MET A 407 10.21 33.28 -7.33
CA MET A 407 9.12 32.44 -7.78
C MET A 407 9.58 31.37 -8.77
N VAL A 408 10.82 31.40 -9.24
CA VAL A 408 11.47 30.34 -10.04
C VAL A 408 12.72 29.87 -9.28
N LYS A 409 12.77 28.59 -8.89
CA LYS A 409 13.86 27.94 -8.13
C LYS A 409 14.39 26.73 -8.89
N GLU A 410 15.67 26.45 -8.80
CA GLU A 410 16.31 25.28 -9.41
C GLU A 410 16.48 24.16 -8.36
N VAL A 411 16.23 22.90 -8.73
CA VAL A 411 16.39 21.71 -7.84
C VAL A 411 16.93 20.55 -8.66
N GLU A 412 17.73 19.73 -8.00
CA GLU A 412 18.30 18.51 -8.56
C GLU A 412 17.30 17.34 -8.52
N HIS A 413 17.03 16.73 -9.67
CA HIS A 413 16.16 15.56 -9.80
C HIS A 413 16.97 14.28 -10.08
N PRO A 414 16.72 13.15 -9.38
CA PRO A 414 17.57 11.94 -9.48
C PRO A 414 17.68 11.37 -10.89
N ALA A 415 16.63 11.51 -11.72
CA ALA A 415 16.61 10.99 -13.09
C ALA A 415 16.85 12.07 -14.17
N CYS A 416 16.62 13.35 -13.87
CA CYS A 416 16.55 14.42 -14.87
C CYS A 416 17.59 15.54 -14.65
N GLY A 417 18.39 15.47 -13.58
CA GLY A 417 19.39 16.50 -13.25
C GLY A 417 18.73 17.82 -12.79
N PRO A 418 19.37 18.98 -13.04
CA PRO A 418 18.83 20.27 -12.62
C PRO A 418 17.61 20.67 -13.43
N ILE A 419 16.51 20.94 -12.74
CA ILE A 419 15.24 21.40 -13.32
C ILE A 419 14.81 22.74 -12.68
N LYS A 420 14.08 23.59 -13.42
CA LYS A 420 13.62 24.92 -12.98
C LYS A 420 12.12 24.97 -12.69
N LEU A 421 11.76 25.56 -11.56
CA LEU A 421 10.55 25.19 -10.84
C LEU A 421 9.84 26.38 -10.20
N VAL A 422 8.50 26.44 -10.26
CA VAL A 422 7.73 27.50 -9.59
C VAL A 422 7.71 27.32 -8.06
N ASN A 423 8.11 28.35 -7.31
CA ASN A 423 8.19 28.35 -5.84
C ASN A 423 6.84 28.67 -5.16
N THR A 424 6.75 28.48 -3.83
CA THR A 424 5.54 28.80 -3.05
C THR A 424 5.17 30.29 -3.12
N PRO A 425 3.87 30.62 -3.32
CA PRO A 425 3.43 32.01 -3.40
C PRO A 425 3.43 32.75 -2.05
N VAL A 426 3.35 32.04 -0.91
CA VAL A 426 3.38 32.65 0.42
C VAL A 426 4.79 32.66 0.97
N LYS A 427 5.21 33.84 1.44
CA LYS A 427 6.51 34.08 2.05
C LYS A 427 6.34 34.23 3.54
N TRP A 428 7.12 33.47 4.29
CA TRP A 428 7.02 33.36 5.75
C TRP A 428 8.15 34.16 6.41
N SER A 429 7.87 34.84 7.52
CA SER A 429 8.84 35.63 8.27
C SER A 429 9.70 34.78 9.21
N GLU A 430 9.12 33.76 9.83
CA GLU A 430 9.75 32.94 10.88
C GLU A 430 10.04 31.51 10.40
N SER A 431 8.99 30.72 10.16
CA SER A 431 9.13 29.40 9.56
C SER A 431 9.69 29.54 8.14
N LYS A 432 10.63 28.68 7.74
CA LYS A 432 11.21 28.69 6.38
C LYS A 432 10.81 27.43 5.63
N PRO A 433 9.54 27.33 5.19
CA PRO A 433 9.13 26.20 4.39
C PRO A 433 9.82 26.30 3.01
N GLU A 434 10.67 25.33 2.70
CA GLU A 434 11.39 25.21 1.43
C GLU A 434 11.14 23.87 0.71
N ILE A 435 11.45 23.85 -0.58
CA ILE A 435 11.52 22.61 -1.38
C ILE A 435 12.74 21.80 -0.91
N ARG A 436 12.53 20.62 -0.31
CA ARG A 436 13.58 19.77 0.29
C ARG A 436 13.91 18.52 -0.53
N LEU A 437 12.88 17.87 -1.10
CA LEU A 437 13.02 16.66 -1.90
C LEU A 437 12.37 16.85 -3.28
N PRO A 438 13.00 16.34 -4.35
CA PRO A 438 12.38 16.25 -5.66
C PRO A 438 11.19 15.26 -5.63
N PRO A 439 10.30 15.28 -6.63
CA PRO A 439 9.26 14.26 -6.77
C PRO A 439 9.86 12.84 -6.82
N PRO A 440 9.26 11.86 -6.11
CA PRO A 440 9.79 10.51 -6.07
C PRO A 440 9.57 9.77 -7.39
N THR A 441 10.45 8.81 -7.69
CA THR A 441 10.18 7.79 -8.72
C THR A 441 9.14 6.78 -8.21
N LEU A 442 8.51 6.03 -9.12
CA LEU A 442 7.45 5.06 -8.76
C LEU A 442 7.99 4.03 -7.76
N GLY A 443 7.33 3.92 -6.60
CA GLY A 443 7.67 2.93 -5.58
C GLY A 443 9.04 3.14 -4.92
N GLN A 444 9.69 4.29 -5.13
CA GLN A 444 11.06 4.58 -4.65
C GLN A 444 11.26 4.31 -3.16
N HIS A 445 10.22 4.52 -2.36
CA HIS A 445 10.28 4.47 -0.90
C HIS A 445 9.50 3.26 -0.33
N THR A 446 9.12 2.29 -1.17
CA THR A 446 8.31 1.13 -0.74
C THR A 446 8.97 0.39 0.42
N ASN A 447 10.25 0.02 0.26
CA ASN A 447 10.98 -0.72 1.29
C ASN A 447 11.21 0.13 2.56
N GLU A 448 11.48 1.42 2.39
CA GLU A 448 11.66 2.35 3.51
C GLU A 448 10.37 2.50 4.32
N ILE A 449 9.22 2.67 3.67
CA ILE A 449 7.93 2.84 4.36
C ILE A 449 7.51 1.54 5.04
N LEU A 450 7.61 0.39 4.36
CA LEU A 450 7.25 -0.90 4.93
C LEU A 450 8.18 -1.27 6.11
N GLY A 451 9.48 -1.00 5.97
CA GLY A 451 10.46 -1.22 7.03
C GLY A 451 10.32 -0.23 8.18
N ASP A 452 10.55 1.06 7.92
CA ASP A 452 10.72 2.08 8.96
C ASP A 452 9.40 2.52 9.58
N THR A 453 8.29 2.56 8.81
CA THR A 453 7.00 3.03 9.33
C THR A 453 6.16 1.89 9.89
N LEU A 454 6.12 0.74 9.21
CA LEU A 454 5.29 -0.40 9.63
C LEU A 454 6.05 -1.47 10.43
N GLY A 455 7.37 -1.36 10.54
CA GLY A 455 8.20 -2.33 11.24
C GLY A 455 8.25 -3.70 10.55
N MET A 456 7.91 -3.77 9.25
CA MET A 456 7.92 -5.02 8.51
C MET A 456 9.36 -5.45 8.25
N SER A 457 9.68 -6.69 8.58
CA SER A 457 11.00 -7.25 8.29
C SER A 457 11.21 -7.37 6.78
N LYS A 458 12.47 -7.34 6.31
CA LYS A 458 12.80 -7.59 4.89
C LYS A 458 12.16 -8.87 4.36
N ASP A 459 12.05 -9.90 5.21
CA ASP A 459 11.43 -11.18 4.90
C ASP A 459 9.89 -11.07 4.69
N GLU A 460 9.20 -10.14 5.34
CA GLU A 460 7.76 -9.87 5.15
C GLU A 460 7.50 -9.02 3.89
N VAL A 461 8.47 -8.20 3.49
CA VAL A 461 8.40 -7.36 2.28
C VAL A 461 8.66 -8.17 1.01
N GLU A 462 9.51 -9.21 1.08
CA GLU A 462 9.90 -10.02 -0.09
C GLU A 462 8.94 -11.19 -0.40
N GLY A 463 8.02 -11.56 0.50
CA GLY A 463 6.79 -12.34 0.25
C GLY A 463 6.87 -13.74 -0.41
N SER A 464 8.00 -14.18 -0.97
CA SER A 464 8.11 -15.49 -1.62
C SER A 464 8.54 -16.56 -0.63
N LEU A 465 7.71 -17.59 -0.43
CA LEU A 465 8.11 -18.79 0.33
C LEU A 465 9.14 -19.63 -0.44
N PHE A 466 9.26 -19.45 -1.77
CA PHE A 466 10.17 -20.18 -2.65
C PHE A 466 10.97 -19.23 -3.55
N ASP A 467 12.30 -19.23 -3.41
CA ASP A 467 13.21 -18.62 -4.37
C ASP A 467 13.59 -19.68 -5.42
N VAL A 468 13.33 -19.43 -6.71
CA VAL A 468 13.50 -20.43 -7.79
C VAL A 468 14.62 -20.02 -8.73
N PHE A 469 15.66 -20.83 -8.78
CA PHE A 469 16.87 -20.62 -9.57
C PHE A 469 16.94 -21.62 -10.72
N LEU A 470 17.56 -21.25 -11.84
CA LEU A 470 17.80 -22.14 -12.97
C LEU A 470 19.29 -22.38 -13.18
N ARG A 471 19.72 -23.64 -13.24
CA ARG A 471 21.07 -24.06 -13.64
C ARG A 471 21.03 -24.74 -15.00
N LEU A 472 21.78 -24.22 -15.96
CA LEU A 472 22.01 -24.89 -17.24
C LEU A 472 23.17 -25.88 -17.14
N ARG A 473 22.96 -27.10 -17.63
CA ARG A 473 24.00 -28.13 -17.70
C ARG A 473 24.84 -27.91 -18.98
N PRO A 474 26.19 -27.89 -18.89
CA PRO A 474 27.03 -27.95 -20.08
C PRO A 474 26.81 -29.28 -20.80
N SER A 475 26.38 -29.21 -22.07
CA SER A 475 25.88 -30.37 -22.81
C SER A 475 26.81 -30.82 -23.95
N ASN A 476 27.23 -32.09 -23.89
CA ASN A 476 28.00 -32.79 -24.93
C ASN A 476 27.11 -33.46 -26.00
N SER A 477 25.80 -33.17 -26.00
CA SER A 477 24.84 -33.71 -26.99
C SER A 477 25.03 -33.08 -28.37
N GLY A 478 24.87 -33.88 -29.44
CA GLY A 478 24.85 -33.42 -30.83
C GLY A 478 23.53 -32.77 -31.26
N ASN A 479 22.56 -32.63 -30.35
CA ASN A 479 21.27 -31.98 -30.62
C ASN A 479 21.42 -30.46 -30.76
N ALA A 480 20.53 -29.85 -31.54
CA ALA A 480 20.43 -28.40 -31.63
C ALA A 480 20.02 -27.79 -30.29
N ARG A 481 20.67 -26.67 -29.92
CA ARG A 481 20.34 -25.88 -28.73
C ARG A 481 18.95 -25.27 -28.89
N PHE A 482 18.10 -25.41 -27.87
CA PHE A 482 16.75 -24.86 -27.86
C PHE A 482 16.48 -23.87 -26.71
N LEU A 483 17.41 -23.71 -25.76
CA LEU A 483 17.33 -22.73 -24.67
C LEU A 483 18.30 -21.57 -24.89
N THR A 484 17.77 -20.35 -24.87
CA THR A 484 18.57 -19.11 -24.97
C THR A 484 18.40 -18.30 -23.69
N VAL A 485 19.51 -17.86 -23.11
CA VAL A 485 19.52 -16.96 -21.94
C VAL A 485 19.46 -15.53 -22.46
N GLU A 486 18.60 -14.70 -21.88
CA GLU A 486 18.53 -13.28 -22.24
C GLU A 486 19.57 -12.47 -21.46
N GLU A 487 20.28 -11.58 -22.17
CA GLU A 487 21.25 -10.67 -21.57
C GLU A 487 20.54 -9.55 -20.79
N SER A 488 21.10 -9.17 -19.64
CA SER A 488 20.59 -8.08 -18.80
C SER A 488 21.68 -7.03 -18.63
N GLU A 489 21.34 -5.76 -18.87
CA GLU A 489 22.27 -4.63 -18.69
C GLU A 489 22.49 -4.38 -17.18
N GLY A 490 23.54 -4.96 -16.62
CA GLY A 490 24.05 -4.65 -15.26
C GLY A 490 23.61 -5.57 -14.11
N SER A 491 22.79 -6.59 -14.35
CA SER A 491 22.36 -7.59 -13.34
C SER A 491 22.54 -9.04 -13.84
N HIS A 492 22.48 -10.03 -12.95
CA HIS A 492 22.47 -11.44 -13.34
C HIS A 492 21.23 -11.76 -14.20
N PRO A 493 21.33 -12.68 -15.17
CA PRO A 493 20.22 -12.97 -16.08
C PRO A 493 19.07 -13.67 -15.33
N THR A 494 17.85 -13.26 -15.63
CA THR A 494 16.62 -13.73 -14.94
C THR A 494 15.65 -14.46 -15.87
N HIS A 495 15.86 -14.40 -17.19
CA HIS A 495 14.93 -14.92 -18.19
C HIS A 495 15.60 -15.91 -19.16
N ILE A 496 14.83 -16.92 -19.57
CA ILE A 496 15.19 -17.83 -20.67
C ILE A 496 14.06 -17.92 -21.69
N THR A 497 14.43 -18.17 -22.95
CA THR A 497 13.48 -18.47 -24.03
C THR A 497 13.72 -19.86 -24.60
N THR A 498 12.62 -20.57 -24.88
CA THR A 498 12.65 -21.85 -25.58
C THR A 498 12.27 -21.67 -27.05
N GLN A 499 13.03 -22.28 -27.95
CA GLN A 499 12.70 -22.33 -29.38
C GLN A 499 12.45 -23.78 -29.81
N ALA A 500 11.27 -24.07 -30.35
CA ALA A 500 10.96 -25.41 -30.81
C ALA A 500 11.86 -25.82 -32.01
N PRO A 501 12.35 -27.07 -32.06
CA PRO A 501 13.20 -27.54 -33.16
C PRO A 501 12.45 -27.52 -34.51
N THR A 502 13.17 -27.17 -35.58
CA THR A 502 12.67 -26.81 -36.93
C THR A 502 11.84 -27.86 -37.67
N ASN A 503 11.79 -29.12 -37.20
CA ASN A 503 11.05 -30.21 -37.84
C ASN A 503 9.55 -30.26 -37.49
N ASP A 504 9.08 -29.52 -36.49
CA ASP A 504 7.68 -29.58 -36.05
C ASP A 504 6.89 -28.31 -36.41
N LYS A 505 6.28 -28.29 -37.61
CA LYS A 505 5.53 -27.15 -38.15
C LYS A 505 4.33 -26.71 -37.28
N ARG A 506 3.95 -27.48 -36.26
CA ARG A 506 2.76 -27.21 -35.42
C ARG A 506 3.04 -26.24 -34.26
N LYS A 507 4.28 -26.15 -33.76
CA LYS A 507 4.65 -25.32 -32.60
C LYS A 507 5.68 -24.25 -33.00
N ARG A 508 5.19 -23.06 -33.38
CA ARG A 508 6.01 -21.84 -33.57
C ARG A 508 5.87 -20.87 -32.38
N ALA A 509 5.48 -21.36 -31.21
CA ALA A 509 5.41 -20.54 -30.00
C ALA A 509 6.80 -20.52 -29.35
N VAL A 510 7.29 -19.33 -29.01
CA VAL A 510 8.49 -19.13 -28.20
C VAL A 510 8.02 -18.95 -26.77
N ASP A 511 8.31 -19.91 -25.90
CA ASP A 511 7.93 -19.80 -24.48
C ASP A 511 9.06 -19.14 -23.70
N ARG A 512 8.73 -18.09 -22.95
CA ARG A 512 9.64 -17.31 -22.10
C ARG A 512 9.38 -17.65 -20.64
N PHE A 513 10.43 -17.96 -19.87
CA PHE A 513 10.35 -18.32 -18.46
C PHE A 513 11.21 -17.38 -17.61
N ALA A 514 10.72 -17.03 -16.42
CA ALA A 514 11.40 -16.15 -15.46
C ALA A 514 11.82 -16.92 -14.19
N PHE A 515 13.01 -16.60 -13.69
CA PHE A 515 13.66 -17.18 -12.51
C PHE A 515 14.28 -16.07 -11.65
N THR A 516 14.54 -16.35 -10.37
CA THR A 516 15.27 -15.46 -9.46
C THR A 516 16.66 -15.15 -10.02
N GLN A 517 17.36 -16.17 -10.52
CA GLN A 517 18.60 -16.05 -11.28
C GLN A 517 18.80 -17.28 -12.17
N VAL A 518 19.36 -17.06 -13.36
CA VAL A 518 19.74 -18.07 -14.34
C VAL A 518 21.27 -18.20 -14.35
N PHE A 519 21.77 -19.38 -14.00
CA PHE A 519 23.18 -19.73 -14.10
C PHE A 519 23.49 -20.29 -15.48
N GLN A 520 24.51 -19.72 -16.12
CA GLN A 520 25.02 -20.16 -17.41
C GLN A 520 25.69 -21.54 -17.34
N GLU A 521 26.02 -22.13 -18.50
CA GLU A 521 26.58 -23.48 -18.61
C GLU A 521 27.97 -23.64 -17.98
N ASP A 522 28.71 -22.55 -17.83
CA ASP A 522 30.05 -22.48 -17.24
C ASP A 522 30.07 -22.32 -15.72
N ALA A 523 28.92 -22.07 -15.10
CA ALA A 523 28.77 -21.88 -13.66
C ALA A 523 29.25 -23.12 -12.87
N GLN A 524 30.20 -22.87 -11.96
CA GLN A 524 30.79 -23.87 -11.08
C GLN A 524 29.91 -24.12 -9.84
N GLN A 525 30.25 -25.15 -9.06
CA GLN A 525 29.52 -25.47 -7.83
C GLN A 525 29.59 -24.34 -6.79
N MET A 526 30.71 -23.60 -6.74
CA MET A 526 30.85 -22.47 -5.81
C MET A 526 29.95 -21.30 -6.20
N ASP A 527 29.92 -20.93 -7.49
CA ASP A 527 29.03 -19.86 -8.00
C ASP A 527 27.56 -20.15 -7.67
N LEU A 528 27.16 -21.42 -7.71
CA LEU A 528 25.83 -21.85 -7.30
C LEU A 528 25.63 -21.74 -5.80
N PHE A 529 26.62 -22.09 -4.98
CA PHE A 529 26.50 -22.02 -3.52
C PHE A 529 26.36 -20.59 -3.02
N GLU A 530 27.11 -19.65 -3.61
CA GLU A 530 27.05 -18.22 -3.31
C GLU A 530 25.79 -17.57 -3.91
N GLY A 531 25.48 -17.85 -5.17
CA GLY A 531 24.39 -17.18 -5.90
C GLY A 531 22.97 -17.67 -5.57
N THR A 532 22.80 -18.91 -5.08
CA THR A 532 21.45 -19.46 -4.79
C THR A 532 20.91 -19.05 -3.42
N GLY A 533 21.68 -18.34 -2.60
CA GLY A 533 21.24 -17.91 -1.26
C GLY A 533 21.28 -19.00 -0.18
N VAL A 534 21.99 -20.11 -0.42
CA VAL A 534 22.15 -21.20 0.55
C VAL A 534 22.93 -20.75 1.79
N ILE A 535 23.95 -19.89 1.64
CA ILE A 535 24.73 -19.35 2.77
C ILE A 535 23.82 -18.55 3.74
N PRO A 536 23.05 -17.54 3.28
CA PRO A 536 22.04 -16.87 4.12
C PRO A 536 20.95 -17.82 4.68
N MET A 537 20.67 -18.95 4.03
CA MET A 537 19.76 -19.95 4.59
C MET A 537 20.40 -20.66 5.78
N ILE A 538 21.67 -21.08 5.66
CA ILE A 538 22.41 -21.73 6.75
C ILE A 538 22.50 -20.80 7.96
N GLU A 539 22.84 -19.53 7.76
CA GLU A 539 22.88 -18.52 8.83
C GLU A 539 21.53 -18.42 9.57
N ARG A 540 20.41 -18.40 8.83
CA ARG A 540 19.07 -18.37 9.44
C ARG A 540 18.73 -19.66 10.18
N VAL A 541 19.17 -20.82 9.70
CA VAL A 541 18.97 -22.11 10.39
C VAL A 541 19.76 -22.15 11.68
N MET A 542 20.99 -21.63 11.68
CA MET A 542 21.83 -21.47 12.89
C MET A 542 21.23 -20.48 13.90
N GLY A 543 20.54 -19.45 13.40
CA GLY A 543 19.96 -18.37 14.18
C GLY A 543 21.00 -17.33 14.59
N THR A 544 20.65 -16.05 14.45
CA THR A 544 21.52 -14.95 14.90
C THR A 544 21.74 -15.01 16.42
N PRO A 545 22.83 -14.42 16.96
CA PRO A 545 23.09 -14.39 18.39
C PRO A 545 21.86 -13.88 19.18
N GLY A 546 21.48 -14.61 20.23
CA GLY A 546 20.26 -14.30 21.01
C GLY A 546 18.90 -14.67 20.38
N HIS A 547 18.88 -15.25 19.18
CA HIS A 547 17.65 -15.68 18.49
C HIS A 547 17.61 -17.19 18.20
N HIS A 548 16.39 -17.72 18.04
CA HIS A 548 16.15 -19.09 17.61
C HIS A 548 16.33 -19.24 16.09
N GLY A 549 16.82 -20.41 15.66
CA GLY A 549 16.95 -20.76 14.26
C GLY A 549 15.60 -20.93 13.54
N ARG A 550 15.58 -20.67 12.23
CA ARG A 550 14.43 -20.85 11.33
C ARG A 550 14.61 -22.11 10.49
N ASP A 551 13.54 -22.88 10.24
CA ASP A 551 13.62 -24.03 9.33
C ASP A 551 13.90 -23.58 7.88
N GLY A 552 14.81 -24.28 7.19
CA GLY A 552 15.18 -24.06 5.80
C GLY A 552 14.89 -25.28 4.93
N LEU A 553 14.46 -25.06 3.69
CA LEU A 553 14.29 -26.12 2.69
C LEU A 553 15.08 -25.81 1.42
N PHE A 554 15.84 -26.78 0.92
CA PHE A 554 16.55 -26.66 -0.34
C PHE A 554 16.24 -27.86 -1.23
N ALA A 555 15.68 -27.65 -2.43
CA ALA A 555 15.26 -28.73 -3.32
C ALA A 555 15.82 -28.58 -4.74
N THR A 556 16.13 -29.70 -5.41
CA THR A 556 16.46 -29.70 -6.86
C THR A 556 15.36 -30.32 -7.70
N LEU A 557 15.03 -29.69 -8.83
CA LEU A 557 14.02 -30.16 -9.80
C LEU A 557 14.61 -30.24 -11.22
N GLY A 558 14.20 -31.19 -12.07
CA GLY A 558 14.84 -31.38 -13.38
C GLY A 558 14.57 -32.74 -14.03
N CYS A 559 14.79 -32.85 -15.34
CA CYS A 559 14.67 -34.12 -16.06
C CYS A 559 15.73 -35.14 -15.63
N SER A 560 15.50 -36.44 -15.84
CA SER A 560 16.56 -37.45 -15.68
C SER A 560 17.78 -37.10 -16.56
N GLY A 561 18.98 -37.04 -15.95
CA GLY A 561 20.19 -36.62 -16.65
C GLY A 561 20.40 -35.11 -16.80
N SER A 562 19.57 -34.23 -16.22
CA SER A 562 19.78 -32.77 -16.29
C SER A 562 20.83 -32.19 -15.34
N GLY A 563 21.42 -33.00 -14.45
CA GLY A 563 22.45 -32.55 -13.49
C GLY A 563 21.97 -32.31 -12.05
N LYS A 564 20.72 -32.62 -11.70
CA LYS A 564 20.16 -32.54 -10.33
C LYS A 564 21.08 -33.11 -9.23
N SER A 565 21.33 -34.42 -9.29
CA SER A 565 22.09 -35.11 -8.25
C SER A 565 23.56 -34.65 -8.21
N HIS A 566 24.11 -34.23 -9.36
CA HIS A 566 25.43 -33.59 -9.40
C HIS A 566 25.42 -32.24 -8.67
N THR A 567 24.36 -31.44 -8.85
CA THR A 567 24.22 -30.13 -8.18
C THR A 567 24.14 -30.28 -6.66
N ILE A 568 23.34 -31.23 -6.18
CA ILE A 568 23.06 -31.39 -4.76
C ILE A 568 24.11 -32.26 -4.02
N LEU A 569 24.56 -33.37 -4.62
CA LEU A 569 25.46 -34.36 -4.01
C LEU A 569 26.89 -34.36 -4.61
N GLY A 570 27.12 -33.67 -5.72
CA GLY A 570 28.44 -33.63 -6.35
C GLY A 570 28.84 -34.93 -7.05
N THR A 571 30.15 -35.15 -7.13
CA THR A 571 30.82 -36.36 -7.64
C THR A 571 31.80 -36.88 -6.60
N LYS A 572 32.49 -37.99 -6.91
CA LYS A 572 33.54 -38.53 -6.01
C LYS A 572 34.72 -37.56 -5.82
N SER A 573 34.94 -36.64 -6.76
CA SER A 573 36.05 -35.67 -6.72
C SER A 573 35.59 -34.25 -6.40
N GLN A 574 34.36 -33.87 -6.78
CA GLN A 574 33.84 -32.51 -6.61
C GLN A 574 32.67 -32.49 -5.62
N ARG A 575 32.70 -31.57 -4.65
CA ARG A 575 31.63 -31.38 -3.68
C ARG A 575 30.34 -30.82 -4.31
N GLY A 576 29.20 -31.31 -3.85
CA GLY A 576 27.88 -30.75 -4.12
C GLY A 576 27.41 -29.76 -3.05
N LEU A 577 26.26 -29.12 -3.27
CA LEU A 577 25.69 -28.13 -2.34
C LEU A 577 25.45 -28.70 -0.93
N VAL A 578 25.03 -29.96 -0.78
CA VAL A 578 24.84 -30.61 0.54
C VAL A 578 26.17 -30.74 1.27
N GLN A 579 27.21 -31.15 0.56
CA GLN A 579 28.53 -31.40 1.15
C GLN A 579 29.18 -30.09 1.58
N MET A 580 29.04 -29.03 0.78
CA MET A 580 29.47 -27.67 1.14
C MET A 580 28.66 -27.09 2.30
N ALA A 581 27.33 -27.29 2.32
CA ALA A 581 26.49 -26.85 3.42
C ALA A 581 26.86 -27.54 4.75
N LEU A 582 27.11 -28.84 4.73
CA LEU A 582 27.60 -29.57 5.89
C LEU A 582 28.95 -29.03 6.36
N ASP A 583 29.88 -28.78 5.45
CA ASP A 583 31.21 -28.26 5.80
C ASP A 583 31.11 -26.88 6.47
N VAL A 584 30.31 -25.95 5.89
CA VAL A 584 30.06 -24.63 6.50
C VAL A 584 29.42 -24.78 7.89
N VAL A 585 28.43 -25.66 8.07
CA VAL A 585 27.79 -25.86 9.38
C VAL A 585 28.80 -26.39 10.41
N PHE A 586 29.61 -27.40 10.07
CA PHE A 586 30.60 -27.95 10.99
C PHE A 586 31.74 -26.98 11.28
N GLN A 587 32.27 -26.27 10.27
CA GLN A 587 33.28 -25.23 10.43
C GLN A 587 32.78 -24.10 11.35
N THR A 588 31.52 -23.73 11.21
CA THR A 588 30.87 -22.69 12.04
C THR A 588 30.67 -23.16 13.48
N CYS A 589 30.32 -24.43 13.70
CA CYS A 589 30.01 -24.95 15.04
C CYS A 589 31.21 -25.53 15.80
N GLU A 590 32.39 -25.69 15.17
CA GLU A 590 33.46 -26.59 15.63
C GLU A 590 33.86 -26.41 17.10
N GLU A 591 34.01 -25.16 17.57
CA GLU A 591 34.41 -24.85 18.95
C GLU A 591 33.31 -25.08 20.00
N GLN A 592 32.04 -25.05 19.59
CA GLN A 592 30.85 -25.07 20.46
C GLN A 592 30.00 -26.33 20.30
N LEU A 593 30.44 -27.24 19.43
CA LEU A 593 29.80 -28.52 19.23
C LEU A 593 30.03 -29.38 20.47
N ILE A 594 29.00 -30.08 20.94
CA ILE A 594 29.12 -30.94 22.11
C ILE A 594 30.07 -32.10 21.80
N GLN A 595 31.34 -31.95 22.17
CA GLN A 595 32.37 -33.00 22.07
C GLN A 595 32.11 -34.15 23.06
N SER A 596 31.28 -33.92 24.09
CA SER A 596 30.93 -34.87 25.14
C SER A 596 29.77 -35.83 24.79
N LEU A 597 29.49 -36.05 23.50
CA LEU A 597 28.47 -37.01 23.03
C LEU A 597 28.69 -38.46 23.48
N TYR A 598 29.88 -38.75 24.04
CA TYR A 598 30.23 -40.03 24.67
C TYR A 598 29.77 -40.15 26.14
N GLY A 599 29.16 -39.11 26.73
CA GLY A 599 28.60 -39.14 28.08
C GLY A 599 27.08 -39.41 28.10
N ALA A 600 26.63 -40.34 28.95
CA ALA A 600 25.22 -40.71 29.10
C ALA A 600 24.22 -39.54 29.35
N PRO A 601 24.56 -38.46 30.09
CA PRO A 601 23.60 -37.38 30.38
C PRO A 601 23.25 -36.49 29.18
N ALA A 602 24.23 -36.18 28.31
CA ALA A 602 24.00 -35.31 27.15
C ALA A 602 23.13 -36.01 26.10
N PHE A 603 23.40 -37.30 25.85
CA PHE A 603 22.59 -38.14 24.97
C PHE A 603 21.14 -38.28 25.46
N SER A 604 20.94 -38.53 26.76
CA SER A 604 19.60 -38.64 27.34
C SER A 604 18.80 -37.32 27.25
N SER A 605 19.47 -36.17 27.44
CA SER A 605 18.86 -34.85 27.29
C SER A 605 18.45 -34.57 25.84
N LEU A 606 19.29 -34.92 24.88
CA LEU A 606 19.02 -34.73 23.45
C LEU A 606 17.88 -35.62 22.94
N ALA A 607 17.83 -36.87 23.43
CA ALA A 607 16.76 -37.83 23.15
C ALA A 607 15.43 -37.40 23.77
N ALA A 608 15.45 -36.87 25.00
CA ALA A 608 14.24 -36.33 25.64
C ALA A 608 13.64 -35.14 24.87
N ALA A 609 14.50 -34.32 24.25
CA ALA A 609 14.09 -33.18 23.44
C ALA A 609 13.63 -33.54 22.01
N ASP A 610 13.70 -34.81 21.59
CA ASP A 610 13.20 -35.20 20.27
C ASP A 610 11.66 -35.19 20.21
N VAL A 611 11.13 -34.53 19.18
CA VAL A 611 9.68 -34.41 18.94
C VAL A 611 9.13 -35.47 17.97
N SER A 612 10.00 -36.23 17.31
CA SER A 612 9.66 -37.17 16.23
C SER A 612 9.59 -38.65 16.66
N GLU A 613 9.73 -38.93 17.96
CA GLU A 613 9.78 -40.30 18.50
C GLU A 613 10.82 -41.16 17.76
N ALA A 614 11.95 -40.54 17.38
CA ALA A 614 12.99 -41.16 16.57
C ALA A 614 13.87 -42.12 17.39
N GLN A 615 14.49 -43.07 16.70
CA GLN A 615 15.59 -43.87 17.27
C GLN A 615 16.89 -43.10 17.09
N LEU A 616 17.46 -42.58 18.19
CA LEU A 616 18.71 -41.83 18.16
C LEU A 616 19.91 -42.77 18.35
N TYR A 617 20.95 -42.59 17.53
CA TYR A 617 22.25 -43.26 17.64
C TYR A 617 23.37 -42.23 17.55
N THR A 618 24.52 -42.51 18.17
CA THR A 618 25.75 -41.76 17.87
C THR A 618 26.34 -42.25 16.56
N ALA A 619 26.99 -41.37 15.78
CA ALA A 619 27.60 -41.73 14.51
C ALA A 619 28.58 -42.90 14.65
N THR A 620 29.41 -42.90 15.69
CA THR A 620 30.35 -44.00 15.97
C THR A 620 29.62 -45.34 16.14
N ALA A 621 28.59 -45.42 17.00
CA ALA A 621 27.86 -46.66 17.24
C ALA A 621 27.12 -47.17 15.98
N TYR A 622 26.57 -46.24 15.19
CA TYR A 622 25.91 -46.57 13.94
C TYR A 622 26.90 -47.09 12.88
N LEU A 623 28.00 -46.38 12.66
CA LEU A 623 29.02 -46.72 11.66
C LEU A 623 29.76 -48.01 12.03
N ASP A 624 30.07 -48.23 13.31
CA ASP A 624 30.69 -49.49 13.77
C ASP A 624 29.76 -50.68 13.52
N SER A 625 28.45 -50.51 13.68
CA SER A 625 27.53 -51.59 13.35
C SER A 625 27.39 -51.86 11.85
N MET A 626 27.59 -50.86 10.99
CA MET A 626 27.49 -50.99 9.54
C MET A 626 28.79 -51.49 8.89
N TYR A 627 29.94 -51.11 9.45
CA TYR A 627 31.27 -51.35 8.88
C TYR A 627 32.21 -52.22 9.74
N GLY A 628 31.82 -52.60 10.96
CA GLY A 628 32.69 -53.32 11.90
C GLY A 628 33.00 -54.76 11.49
N ASP A 629 34.28 -55.14 11.61
CA ASP A 629 34.77 -56.52 11.47
C ASP A 629 34.69 -57.25 12.81
N ASN A 630 33.97 -58.39 12.87
CA ASN A 630 34.01 -59.31 14.01
C ASN A 630 35.39 -60.03 14.08
N GLN A 631 36.41 -59.38 14.65
CA GLN A 631 37.70 -60.01 14.96
C GLN A 631 38.07 -60.04 16.46
N SER A 632 37.12 -59.79 17.37
CA SER A 632 37.37 -59.83 18.82
C SER A 632 36.55 -60.89 19.56
N GLU A 633 36.65 -62.15 19.15
CA GLU A 633 36.28 -63.29 20.01
C GLU A 633 37.46 -64.25 20.20
N ARG A 634 38.35 -63.92 21.12
CA ARG A 634 39.14 -64.89 21.90
C ARG A 634 39.50 -64.27 23.24
N PHE A 635 38.78 -64.61 24.31
CA PHE A 635 39.30 -65.01 25.64
C PHE A 635 38.13 -65.49 26.53
N PRO A 636 38.33 -66.48 27.43
CA PRO A 636 37.27 -67.32 27.95
C PRO A 636 36.67 -66.84 29.27
N SER A 637 35.40 -67.21 29.45
CA SER A 637 34.51 -66.99 30.60
C SER A 637 35.09 -67.39 31.96
N ARG A 638 34.83 -66.59 33.00
CA ARG A 638 34.70 -67.06 34.40
C ARG A 638 33.92 -66.09 35.32
N ALA A 639 32.86 -66.64 35.92
CA ALA A 639 32.19 -66.35 37.20
C ALA A 639 31.50 -64.99 37.50
N ASN A 640 30.24 -65.13 37.96
CA ASN A 640 29.34 -64.10 38.50
C ASN A 640 29.73 -63.63 39.91
N THR A 641 29.73 -62.31 40.12
CA THR A 641 29.44 -61.66 41.42
C THR A 641 28.68 -60.36 41.14
N PRO A 642 27.56 -60.02 41.83
CA PRO A 642 26.79 -58.83 41.51
C PRO A 642 27.33 -57.63 42.28
N MET A 643 27.84 -56.63 41.58
CA MET A 643 27.95 -55.26 42.09
C MET A 643 27.04 -54.35 41.26
N GLN A 644 26.25 -53.54 41.96
CA GLN A 644 25.43 -52.48 41.38
C GLN A 644 26.37 -51.40 40.83
N ASP A 645 26.54 -51.37 39.52
CA ASP A 645 27.04 -50.21 38.80
C ASP A 645 26.23 -50.01 37.51
N CYS A 646 25.90 -48.76 37.24
CA CYS A 646 24.95 -48.32 36.22
C CYS A 646 25.45 -48.62 34.78
N SER A 647 25.02 -49.74 34.21
CA SER A 647 25.14 -50.03 32.77
C SER A 647 23.76 -50.24 32.14
N ILE A 648 23.13 -49.16 31.66
CA ILE A 648 21.88 -49.20 30.85
C ILE A 648 22.20 -48.98 29.36
N PHE A 649 23.30 -49.54 28.87
CA PHE A 649 23.57 -49.63 27.43
C PHE A 649 24.00 -51.04 27.07
N SER A 650 23.03 -51.94 26.99
CA SER A 650 22.98 -53.06 26.04
C SER A 650 21.79 -53.95 26.40
N THR A 651 20.63 -53.65 25.81
CA THR A 651 19.61 -54.69 25.61
C THR A 651 19.87 -55.31 24.25
N GLY A 652 20.35 -56.56 24.26
CA GLY A 652 20.72 -57.31 23.08
C GLY A 652 19.61 -57.34 22.03
N SER A 653 19.95 -56.88 20.83
CA SER A 653 19.29 -57.28 19.60
C SER A 653 20.37 -57.83 18.67
N ASN A 654 20.13 -59.02 18.10
CA ASN A 654 21.05 -59.68 17.17
C ASN A 654 21.08 -58.91 15.85
N TRP A 655 22.01 -57.96 15.68
CA TRP A 655 22.25 -57.28 14.42
C TRP A 655 23.17 -58.17 13.58
N LYS A 656 22.65 -58.76 12.51
CA LYS A 656 23.49 -59.45 11.52
C LYS A 656 24.01 -58.41 10.52
N SER A 657 25.33 -58.22 10.52
CA SER A 657 26.10 -57.35 9.62
C SER A 657 25.65 -57.45 8.15
N SER A 658 25.20 -56.32 7.61
CA SER A 658 25.16 -56.06 6.17
C SER A 658 26.54 -55.54 5.78
N LYS A 659 27.31 -56.29 4.97
CA LYS A 659 28.66 -55.89 4.56
C LYS A 659 28.57 -54.74 3.55
N ILE A 660 28.61 -53.49 4.03
CA ILE A 660 28.78 -52.30 3.19
C ILE A 660 30.29 -51.99 3.12
N PRO A 661 30.89 -51.84 1.92
CA PRO A 661 32.31 -51.48 1.80
C PRO A 661 32.55 -50.03 2.24
N ARG A 662 33.59 -49.81 3.06
CA ARG A 662 34.00 -48.45 3.48
C ARG A 662 34.44 -47.63 2.25
N PRO A 663 33.96 -46.39 2.10
CA PRO A 663 34.43 -45.44 1.09
C PRO A 663 35.93 -45.18 1.25
N SER A 664 36.69 -45.13 0.14
CA SER A 664 38.16 -45.00 0.18
C SER A 664 38.67 -43.55 0.22
N THR A 665 37.85 -42.56 -0.20
CA THR A 665 38.24 -41.15 -0.33
C THR A 665 37.01 -40.23 -0.40
N LEU A 666 36.97 -39.18 0.42
CA LEU A 666 35.93 -38.14 0.44
C LEU A 666 36.29 -36.94 -0.47
N PRO A 667 35.31 -36.26 -1.10
CA PRO A 667 35.56 -35.12 -1.98
C PRO A 667 36.01 -33.88 -1.18
N GLN A 668 37.07 -33.21 -1.64
CA GLN A 668 37.71 -32.07 -0.94
C GLN A 668 37.60 -30.72 -1.66
N THR A 669 37.17 -30.68 -2.92
CA THR A 669 37.09 -29.45 -3.73
C THR A 669 35.67 -29.20 -4.23
N PRO A 670 35.14 -27.96 -4.28
CA PRO A 670 35.78 -26.70 -3.86
C PRO A 670 35.84 -26.50 -2.34
N SER A 671 36.76 -25.65 -1.88
CA SER A 671 36.92 -25.27 -0.48
C SER A 671 35.90 -24.19 -0.11
N VAL A 672 35.33 -24.26 1.10
CA VAL A 672 34.42 -23.24 1.66
C VAL A 672 35.06 -22.44 2.81
N ALA A 673 36.37 -22.57 3.00
CA ALA A 673 37.09 -22.01 4.16
C ALA A 673 36.92 -20.48 4.32
N ASP A 674 36.68 -19.77 3.21
CA ASP A 674 36.53 -18.31 3.18
C ASP A 674 35.17 -17.82 3.71
N ILE A 675 34.21 -18.72 3.93
CA ILE A 675 32.86 -18.40 4.39
C ILE A 675 32.81 -18.45 5.92
N GLN A 676 32.62 -17.29 6.55
CA GLN A 676 32.46 -17.17 8.00
C GLN A 676 31.07 -16.66 8.36
N LEU A 677 30.35 -17.43 9.18
CA LEU A 677 29.03 -17.05 9.69
C LEU A 677 29.13 -16.59 11.15
N PRO A 678 28.28 -15.65 11.59
CA PRO A 678 28.25 -15.22 12.98
C PRO A 678 27.75 -16.34 13.90
N VAL A 679 28.50 -16.62 14.96
CA VAL A 679 28.22 -17.69 15.92
C VAL A 679 28.11 -17.12 17.32
N ASP A 680 27.17 -17.66 18.10
CA ASP A 680 26.93 -17.22 19.47
C ASP A 680 27.84 -18.01 20.44
N PRO A 681 28.79 -17.38 21.15
CA PRO A 681 29.72 -18.07 22.04
C PRO A 681 29.08 -18.63 23.31
N THR A 682 27.82 -18.26 23.59
CA THR A 682 27.13 -18.63 24.84
C THR A 682 26.33 -19.92 24.75
N VAL A 683 26.34 -20.59 23.58
CA VAL A 683 25.48 -21.73 23.29
C VAL A 683 26.27 -22.98 22.92
N GLU A 684 25.65 -24.14 23.17
CA GLU A 684 26.13 -25.44 22.73
C GLU A 684 25.27 -25.94 21.56
N TYR A 685 25.95 -26.53 20.56
CA TYR A 685 25.33 -27.08 19.36
C TYR A 685 25.43 -28.61 19.30
N ALA A 686 24.39 -29.25 18.78
CA ALA A 686 24.39 -30.67 18.40
C ALA A 686 23.76 -30.86 17.02
N ILE A 687 24.45 -31.60 16.15
CA ILE A 687 24.02 -31.86 14.77
C ILE A 687 23.46 -33.27 14.67
N VAL A 688 22.21 -33.38 14.24
CA VAL A 688 21.49 -34.65 14.11
C VAL A 688 21.04 -34.84 12.66
N MET A 689 21.48 -35.92 12.03
CA MET A 689 21.16 -36.25 10.64
C MET A 689 20.10 -37.34 10.56
N SER A 690 19.16 -37.20 9.63
CA SER A 690 18.27 -38.29 9.24
C SER A 690 18.02 -38.31 7.74
N MET A 691 17.76 -39.48 7.18
CA MET A 691 17.52 -39.63 5.74
C MET A 691 16.33 -40.54 5.49
N HIS A 692 15.46 -40.10 4.59
CA HIS A 692 14.30 -40.88 4.18
C HIS A 692 14.01 -40.69 2.70
N GLU A 693 13.31 -41.65 2.09
CA GLU A 693 12.82 -41.53 0.73
C GLU A 693 11.30 -41.57 0.68
N VAL A 694 10.73 -40.79 -0.24
CA VAL A 694 9.33 -40.91 -0.66
C VAL A 694 9.30 -41.73 -1.94
N TYR A 695 8.77 -42.94 -1.81
CA TYR A 695 8.62 -43.88 -2.91
C TYR A 695 7.17 -44.36 -2.98
N ASN A 696 6.53 -44.18 -4.14
CA ASN A 696 5.15 -44.60 -4.35
C ASN A 696 4.18 -44.05 -3.27
N ASP A 697 4.31 -42.75 -2.97
CA ASP A 697 3.53 -42.03 -1.95
C ASP A 697 3.64 -42.59 -0.53
N ARG A 698 4.74 -43.29 -0.23
CA ARG A 698 5.07 -43.84 1.09
C ARG A 698 6.45 -43.41 1.52
N ILE A 699 6.63 -43.22 2.82
CA ILE A 699 7.89 -42.77 3.43
C ILE A 699 8.63 -43.99 3.96
N TYR A 700 9.90 -44.13 3.59
CA TYR A 700 10.80 -45.18 4.06
C TYR A 700 12.08 -44.58 4.65
N ASP A 701 12.54 -45.14 5.76
CA ASP A 701 13.81 -44.79 6.39
C ASP A 701 14.99 -45.37 5.62
N LEU A 702 15.98 -44.54 5.29
CA LEU A 702 17.21 -44.95 4.59
C LEU A 702 18.36 -45.31 5.52
N LEU A 703 18.22 -45.04 6.83
CA LEU A 703 19.25 -45.31 7.84
C LEU A 703 18.89 -46.50 8.75
N SER A 704 17.73 -47.15 8.54
CA SER A 704 17.36 -48.34 9.31
C SER A 704 17.90 -49.64 8.68
N SER A 705 18.51 -50.51 9.49
CA SER A 705 19.09 -51.79 9.07
C SER A 705 18.11 -52.98 9.04
N ASN A 706 16.79 -52.75 9.12
CA ASN A 706 15.78 -53.79 9.30
C ASN A 706 15.50 -54.63 8.03
N VAL A 707 16.47 -55.44 7.60
CA VAL A 707 16.30 -56.48 6.58
C VAL A 707 16.15 -57.83 7.28
N SER A 708 14.95 -58.15 7.77
CA SER A 708 14.64 -59.54 8.14
C SER A 708 14.46 -60.36 6.85
N LYS A 709 15.47 -61.15 6.48
CA LYS A 709 15.34 -62.15 5.42
C LYS A 709 14.52 -63.33 5.94
N ASN A 710 13.21 -63.33 5.71
CA ASN A 710 12.43 -64.57 5.77
C ASN A 710 12.65 -65.38 4.49
N LYS A 711 12.75 -66.71 4.64
CA LYS A 711 13.18 -67.65 3.59
C LYS A 711 12.19 -67.81 2.42
N HIS A 712 11.05 -67.11 2.43
CA HIS A 712 10.10 -67.02 1.32
C HIS A 712 9.39 -65.65 1.31
N SER A 713 9.25 -65.06 0.13
CA SER A 713 8.55 -63.79 -0.22
C SER A 713 9.31 -62.47 0.01
N SER A 714 8.98 -61.48 -0.84
CA SER A 714 9.63 -60.19 -1.02
C SER A 714 9.86 -59.39 0.28
N VAL A 715 11.05 -58.82 0.41
CA VAL A 715 11.45 -57.94 1.52
C VAL A 715 10.50 -56.73 1.58
N LYS A 716 9.63 -56.64 2.60
CA LYS A 716 8.74 -55.49 2.80
C LYS A 716 9.30 -54.57 3.88
N ARG A 717 9.75 -53.38 3.48
CA ARG A 717 10.16 -52.29 4.39
C ARG A 717 8.95 -51.73 5.16
N LYS A 718 9.16 -51.31 6.41
CA LYS A 718 8.12 -50.67 7.23
C LYS A 718 7.89 -49.23 6.75
N GLN A 719 6.64 -48.88 6.47
CA GLN A 719 6.25 -47.52 6.11
C GLN A 719 6.21 -46.62 7.36
N LEU A 720 6.69 -45.39 7.23
CA LEU A 720 6.60 -44.34 8.25
C LEU A 720 5.46 -43.34 7.96
N PHE A 721 5.09 -42.58 8.97
CA PHE A 721 3.97 -41.62 8.91
C PHE A 721 4.45 -40.19 9.12
N PHE A 722 3.88 -39.25 8.36
CA PHE A 722 4.06 -37.82 8.54
C PHE A 722 2.83 -37.24 9.23
N LYS A 723 2.94 -36.86 10.51
CA LYS A 723 1.82 -36.42 11.36
C LYS A 723 2.28 -35.46 12.46
N ASN A 724 1.34 -34.78 13.10
CA ASN A 724 1.59 -34.06 14.35
C ASN A 724 1.76 -35.09 15.48
N THR A 725 2.75 -34.88 16.34
CA THR A 725 2.98 -35.70 17.54
C THR A 725 2.50 -34.96 18.78
N GLU A 726 2.37 -35.65 19.92
CA GLU A 726 1.98 -35.00 21.19
C GLU A 726 2.98 -33.91 21.60
N ARG A 727 4.26 -34.11 21.26
CA ARG A 727 5.36 -33.16 21.52
C ARG A 727 5.51 -32.07 20.45
N SER A 728 4.77 -32.17 19.35
CA SER A 728 4.78 -31.20 18.24
C SER A 728 3.37 -31.07 17.64
N PRO A 729 2.41 -30.46 18.38
CA PRO A 729 1.03 -30.33 17.93
C PRO A 729 0.88 -29.35 16.76
N ASP A 730 1.82 -28.41 16.61
CA ASP A 730 1.75 -27.31 15.65
C ASP A 730 2.61 -27.55 14.38
N ARG A 731 3.36 -28.67 14.32
CA ARG A 731 4.24 -29.02 13.20
C ARG A 731 4.16 -30.51 12.91
N LYS A 732 4.05 -30.87 11.62
CA LYS A 732 4.16 -32.26 11.17
C LYS A 732 5.62 -32.71 11.11
N VAL A 733 5.88 -33.91 11.63
CA VAL A 733 7.20 -34.56 11.57
C VAL A 733 7.03 -36.00 11.08
N VAL A 734 8.09 -36.56 10.50
CA VAL A 734 8.12 -37.98 10.13
C VAL A 734 8.45 -38.79 11.38
N VAL A 735 7.49 -39.61 11.81
CA VAL A 735 7.56 -40.33 13.08
C VAL A 735 8.33 -41.63 12.92
N GLY A 736 9.24 -41.91 13.87
CA GLY A 736 9.98 -43.18 13.94
C GLY A 736 11.16 -43.29 12.99
N LEU A 737 11.75 -42.17 12.57
CA LEU A 737 13.01 -42.14 11.82
C LEU A 737 14.20 -42.57 12.68
N THR A 738 15.21 -43.12 12.03
CA THR A 738 16.55 -43.27 12.59
C THR A 738 17.29 -41.93 12.48
N LYS A 739 17.72 -41.39 13.62
CA LYS A 739 18.44 -40.13 13.74
C LYS A 739 19.86 -40.39 14.24
N ILE A 740 20.86 -39.85 13.56
CA ILE A 740 22.26 -40.07 13.88
C ILE A 740 22.89 -38.76 14.32
N ILE A 741 23.50 -38.76 15.50
CA ILE A 741 24.18 -37.58 16.04
C ILE A 741 25.62 -37.61 15.56
N CYS A 742 26.04 -36.58 14.83
CA CYS A 742 27.37 -36.49 14.20
C CYS A 742 28.27 -35.53 14.99
N GLY A 743 29.48 -35.97 15.33
CA GLY A 743 30.46 -35.19 16.07
C GLY A 743 31.41 -34.38 15.20
N ASN A 744 31.57 -34.76 13.93
CA ASN A 744 32.45 -34.07 12.98
C ASN A 744 31.95 -34.23 11.54
N PHE A 745 32.57 -33.48 10.63
CA PHE A 745 32.24 -33.49 9.20
C PHE A 745 32.45 -34.86 8.53
N GLU A 746 33.49 -35.61 8.92
CA GLU A 746 33.82 -36.92 8.35
C GLU A 746 32.74 -37.97 8.68
N GLU A 747 32.30 -38.01 9.94
CA GLU A 747 31.19 -38.83 10.41
C GLU A 747 29.90 -38.52 9.66
N ALA A 748 29.57 -37.23 9.52
CA ALA A 748 28.39 -36.78 8.77
C ALA A 748 28.44 -37.20 7.29
N MET A 749 29.62 -37.13 6.67
CA MET A 749 29.81 -37.56 5.28
C MET A 749 29.63 -39.08 5.12
N MET A 750 30.18 -39.88 6.05
CA MET A 750 30.01 -41.34 6.03
C MET A 750 28.54 -41.75 6.22
N VAL A 751 27.81 -41.05 7.09
CA VAL A 751 26.37 -41.26 7.29
C VAL A 751 25.59 -40.94 6.01
N LEU A 752 25.89 -39.81 5.36
CA LEU A 752 25.30 -39.41 4.09
C LEU A 752 25.55 -40.46 3.00
N GLU A 753 26.80 -40.95 2.88
CA GLU A 753 27.16 -41.97 1.89
C GLU A 753 26.47 -43.31 2.16
N THR A 754 26.35 -43.72 3.42
CA THR A 754 25.63 -44.94 3.82
C THR A 754 24.17 -44.87 3.37
N GLY A 755 23.46 -43.77 3.68
CA GLY A 755 22.06 -43.61 3.28
C GLY A 755 21.89 -43.50 1.74
N LEU A 756 22.85 -42.91 1.03
CA LEU A 756 22.87 -42.88 -0.43
C LEU A 756 23.10 -44.26 -1.06
N MET A 757 23.90 -45.11 -0.42
CA MET A 757 24.10 -46.50 -0.85
C MET A 757 22.82 -47.30 -0.65
N GLU A 758 22.16 -47.19 0.51
CA GLU A 758 20.87 -47.84 0.76
C GLU A 758 19.80 -47.40 -0.24
N ARG A 759 19.75 -46.10 -0.59
CA ARG A 759 18.87 -45.59 -1.67
C ARG A 759 19.15 -46.21 -3.05
N LYS A 760 20.39 -46.66 -3.32
CA LYS A 760 20.76 -47.35 -4.58
C LYS A 760 20.49 -48.86 -4.55
N VAL A 761 20.70 -49.50 -3.41
CA VAL A 761 20.66 -50.98 -3.26
C VAL A 761 19.23 -51.52 -3.24
N THR A 762 18.25 -50.73 -2.84
CA THR A 762 16.87 -51.18 -2.65
C THR A 762 15.92 -50.96 -3.82
N GLY A 763 16.49 -50.80 -5.02
CA GLY A 763 15.72 -50.85 -6.26
C GLY A 763 15.04 -52.21 -6.43
N THR A 764 13.73 -52.20 -6.66
CA THR A 764 13.02 -53.32 -7.28
C THR A 764 13.76 -53.73 -8.57
N GLY A 765 13.71 -55.01 -8.96
CA GLY A 765 14.64 -55.67 -9.91
C GLY A 765 14.70 -55.16 -11.37
N SER A 766 14.62 -53.85 -11.62
CA SER A 766 14.68 -53.24 -12.94
C SER A 766 15.43 -51.89 -13.04
N ASN A 767 16.06 -51.33 -11.99
CA ASN A 767 17.10 -50.28 -12.14
C ASN A 767 17.87 -49.96 -10.83
N ALA A 768 19.14 -49.57 -10.96
CA ALA A 768 20.09 -49.29 -9.86
C ALA A 768 20.39 -47.79 -9.64
N VAL A 769 19.54 -46.87 -10.13
CA VAL A 769 19.81 -45.42 -10.14
C VAL A 769 18.67 -44.65 -9.49
N SER A 770 19.01 -43.62 -8.71
CA SER A 770 18.15 -42.77 -7.84
C SER A 770 17.05 -41.95 -8.56
N SER A 771 16.71 -42.26 -9.81
CA SER A 771 15.76 -41.49 -10.60
C SER A 771 14.29 -41.77 -10.26
N ARG A 772 14.00 -42.73 -9.36
CA ARG A 772 12.65 -43.25 -9.11
C ARG A 772 12.07 -43.02 -7.71
N SER A 773 12.82 -42.39 -6.82
CA SER A 773 12.35 -41.96 -5.48
C SER A 773 12.84 -40.55 -5.15
N HIS A 774 12.06 -39.81 -4.37
CA HIS A 774 12.45 -38.48 -3.88
C HIS A 774 13.23 -38.65 -2.57
N GLY A 775 14.49 -38.22 -2.55
CA GLY A 775 15.35 -38.33 -1.37
C GLY A 775 15.29 -37.09 -0.50
N PHE A 776 15.12 -37.27 0.80
CA PHE A 776 15.11 -36.21 1.81
C PHE A 776 16.28 -36.42 2.78
N PHE A 777 17.10 -35.38 2.93
CA PHE A 777 18.24 -35.32 3.83
C PHE A 777 17.96 -34.22 4.85
N ASN A 778 17.75 -34.59 6.11
CA ASN A 778 17.43 -33.64 7.15
C ASN A 778 18.66 -33.45 8.03
N ILE A 779 19.13 -32.21 8.14
CA ILE A 779 20.17 -31.78 9.06
C ILE A 779 19.48 -30.95 10.14
N GLU A 780 19.30 -31.55 11.31
CA GLU A 780 18.69 -30.90 12.48
C GLU A 780 19.79 -30.30 13.35
N ILE A 781 19.73 -28.99 13.53
CA ILE A 781 20.64 -28.21 14.36
C ILE A 781 19.92 -27.97 15.69
N LYS A 782 20.45 -28.57 16.76
CA LYS A 782 19.96 -28.37 18.12
C LYS A 782 20.86 -27.36 18.84
N LYS A 783 20.25 -26.32 19.40
CA LYS A 783 20.91 -25.21 20.11
C LYS A 783 20.34 -25.09 21.53
N ARG A 784 21.21 -24.97 22.53
CA ARG A 784 20.85 -24.64 23.92
C ARG A 784 21.90 -23.71 24.54
N ASP A 785 21.54 -23.03 25.61
CA ASP A 785 22.47 -22.23 26.40
C ASP A 785 23.51 -23.12 27.12
N ALA A 786 24.79 -22.76 27.02
CA ALA A 786 25.92 -23.55 27.52
C ALA A 786 26.03 -23.51 29.06
N GLU A 787 25.70 -22.37 29.66
CA GLU A 787 25.85 -22.14 31.11
C GLU A 787 24.66 -22.68 31.90
N THR A 788 23.45 -22.35 31.46
CA THR A 788 22.20 -22.68 32.16
C THR A 788 21.65 -24.05 31.80
N LYS A 789 22.10 -24.64 30.67
CA LYS A 789 21.65 -25.95 30.15
C LYS A 789 20.12 -26.06 30.06
N GLY A 790 19.49 -25.03 29.51
CA GLY A 790 18.05 -24.95 29.26
C GLY A 790 17.54 -25.94 28.19
N PRO A 791 16.24 -25.87 27.83
CA PRO A 791 15.66 -26.75 26.82
C PRO A 791 16.31 -26.56 25.45
N TRP A 792 16.42 -27.65 24.70
CA TRP A 792 16.93 -27.62 23.33
C TRP A 792 15.94 -26.94 22.39
N SER A 793 16.43 -25.95 21.65
CA SER A 793 15.75 -25.44 20.45
C SER A 793 16.23 -26.22 19.23
N SER A 794 15.35 -26.49 18.27
CA SER A 794 15.65 -27.28 17.07
C SER A 794 15.25 -26.54 15.79
N SER A 795 16.17 -26.41 14.86
CA SER A 795 15.93 -25.93 13.50
C SER A 795 16.38 -26.98 12.49
N ASN A 796 15.64 -27.15 11.40
CA ASN A 796 15.94 -28.15 10.37
C ASN A 796 16.36 -27.49 9.06
N LEU A 797 17.50 -27.89 8.53
CA LEU A 797 17.88 -27.71 7.14
C LEU A 797 17.50 -29.00 6.38
N THR A 798 16.43 -28.93 5.60
CA THR A 798 15.92 -30.05 4.80
C THR A 798 16.40 -29.93 3.37
N VAL A 799 17.20 -30.88 2.91
CA VAL A 799 17.66 -30.93 1.53
C VAL A 799 16.91 -32.04 0.77
N VAL A 800 16.41 -31.73 -0.43
CA VAL A 800 15.53 -32.62 -1.19
C VAL A 800 16.07 -32.85 -2.60
N ASP A 801 16.44 -34.09 -2.91
CA ASP A 801 16.81 -34.55 -4.25
C ASP A 801 15.59 -35.20 -4.92
N LEU A 802 14.82 -34.39 -5.65
CA LEU A 802 13.61 -34.85 -6.35
C LEU A 802 13.97 -35.81 -7.50
N ALA A 803 13.12 -36.82 -7.67
CA ALA A 803 13.18 -37.74 -8.79
C ALA A 803 13.11 -36.98 -10.13
N GLY A 804 13.82 -37.50 -11.14
CA GLY A 804 13.82 -36.88 -12.46
C GLY A 804 12.50 -37.12 -13.20
N SER A 805 11.96 -36.07 -13.80
CA SER A 805 10.90 -36.25 -14.81
C SER A 805 11.45 -37.09 -15.99
N GLU A 806 10.76 -38.17 -16.32
CA GLU A 806 11.08 -39.06 -17.44
C GLU A 806 9.85 -39.41 -18.28
N ARG A 807 10.04 -39.52 -19.60
CA ARG A 807 8.97 -39.91 -20.52
C ARG A 807 8.75 -41.42 -20.51
N ALA A 808 7.50 -41.81 -20.39
CA ALA A 808 7.00 -43.18 -20.50
C ALA A 808 7.56 -43.95 -21.73
N ARG A 809 7.79 -43.27 -22.87
CA ARG A 809 8.29 -43.90 -24.10
C ARG A 809 9.79 -44.26 -24.08
N ASN A 810 10.59 -43.59 -23.26
CA ASN A 810 12.03 -43.84 -23.14
C ASN A 810 12.34 -44.90 -22.06
N ALA A 811 11.39 -45.15 -21.16
CA ALA A 811 11.44 -46.31 -20.26
C ALA A 811 11.20 -47.58 -21.10
N LYS A 812 12.27 -48.26 -21.52
CA LYS A 812 12.22 -49.49 -22.34
C LYS A 812 11.60 -50.72 -21.62
N THR A 813 10.75 -50.53 -20.62
CA THR A 813 10.21 -51.60 -19.76
C THR A 813 8.68 -51.56 -19.70
N ALA A 814 8.05 -52.74 -19.77
CA ALA A 814 6.61 -52.93 -19.68
C ALA A 814 6.17 -53.31 -18.25
N GLY A 815 4.96 -52.93 -17.83
CA GLY A 815 4.37 -53.35 -16.56
C GLY A 815 4.60 -52.37 -15.39
N GLU A 816 5.05 -52.90 -14.24
CA GLU A 816 5.17 -52.16 -12.96
C GLU A 816 6.07 -50.91 -13.03
N THR A 817 7.12 -50.93 -13.85
CA THR A 817 8.05 -49.81 -14.04
C THR A 817 7.45 -48.62 -14.77
N LEU A 818 6.42 -48.84 -15.61
CA LEU A 818 5.68 -47.79 -16.30
C LEU A 818 4.69 -47.11 -15.36
N ALA A 819 4.03 -47.88 -14.50
CA ALA A 819 3.15 -47.37 -13.45
C ALA A 819 3.92 -46.54 -12.40
N GLU A 820 5.14 -46.96 -12.08
CA GLU A 820 6.07 -46.23 -11.21
C GLU A 820 6.47 -44.86 -11.79
N ALA A 821 6.84 -44.81 -13.07
CA ALA A 821 7.15 -43.55 -13.76
C ALA A 821 5.93 -42.60 -13.83
N GLY A 822 4.72 -43.15 -13.96
CA GLY A 822 3.48 -42.38 -13.90
C GLY A 822 3.28 -41.65 -12.57
N LYS A 823 3.51 -42.34 -11.45
CA LYS A 823 3.35 -41.77 -10.09
C LYS A 823 4.37 -40.68 -9.76
N ILE A 824 5.59 -40.80 -10.28
CA ILE A 824 6.61 -39.74 -10.12
C ILE A 824 6.15 -38.47 -10.82
N ASN A 825 5.73 -38.58 -12.08
CA ASN A 825 5.23 -37.45 -12.86
C ASN A 825 3.96 -36.85 -12.24
N GLU A 826 3.08 -37.66 -11.66
CA GLU A 826 1.91 -37.20 -10.90
C GLU A 826 2.33 -36.36 -9.68
N SER A 827 3.27 -36.84 -8.86
CA SER A 827 3.77 -36.08 -7.70
C SER A 827 4.44 -34.75 -8.07
N LEU A 828 5.18 -34.72 -9.19
CA LEU A 828 5.81 -33.51 -9.72
C LEU A 828 4.79 -32.54 -10.35
N MET A 829 3.72 -33.06 -10.95
CA MET A 829 2.62 -32.24 -11.45
C MET A 829 1.91 -31.52 -10.29
N TYR A 830 1.62 -32.22 -9.19
CA TYR A 830 1.05 -31.59 -7.99
C TYR A 830 1.99 -30.53 -7.39
N LEU A 831 3.30 -30.78 -7.40
CA LEU A 831 4.30 -29.77 -7.00
C LEU A 831 4.23 -28.54 -7.91
N GLY A 832 4.19 -28.72 -9.23
CA GLY A 832 4.03 -27.63 -10.19
C GLY A 832 2.74 -26.84 -10.00
N GLN A 833 1.61 -27.52 -9.74
CA GLN A 833 0.34 -26.88 -9.42
C GLN A 833 0.43 -26.06 -8.12
N CYS A 834 1.10 -26.56 -7.08
CA CYS A 834 1.29 -25.83 -5.84
C CYS A 834 2.13 -24.56 -6.07
N MET A 835 3.21 -24.65 -6.86
CA MET A 835 4.06 -23.50 -7.20
C MET A 835 3.33 -22.47 -8.08
N GLN A 836 2.58 -22.94 -9.08
CA GLN A 836 1.78 -22.09 -9.95
C GLN A 836 0.68 -21.37 -9.16
N MET A 837 -0.05 -22.07 -8.29
CA MET A 837 -1.05 -21.45 -7.42
C MET A 837 -0.42 -20.53 -6.37
N GLN A 838 0.81 -20.77 -5.95
CA GLN A 838 1.53 -19.84 -5.07
C GLN A 838 1.89 -18.54 -5.80
N SER A 839 2.30 -18.63 -7.06
CA SER A 839 2.46 -17.46 -7.94
C SER A 839 1.12 -16.75 -8.17
N ASP A 840 0.04 -17.48 -8.47
CA ASP A 840 -1.30 -16.89 -8.64
C ASP A 840 -1.86 -16.32 -7.32
N ASN A 841 -1.45 -16.84 -6.16
CA ASN A 841 -1.78 -16.26 -4.84
C ASN A 841 -1.00 -14.97 -4.56
N GLN A 842 0.17 -14.73 -5.18
CA GLN A 842 0.78 -13.39 -5.22
C GLN A 842 -0.09 -12.41 -6.03
N SER A 843 -0.91 -12.93 -6.96
CA SER A 843 -1.95 -12.17 -7.67
C SER A 843 -3.34 -12.22 -6.99
N GLY A 844 -3.40 -12.62 -5.72
CA GLY A 844 -4.51 -12.32 -4.81
C GLY A 844 -5.80 -13.15 -4.91
N SER A 845 -5.82 -14.26 -5.67
CA SER A 845 -6.91 -15.23 -5.52
C SER A 845 -6.73 -16.01 -4.22
N LYS A 846 -7.76 -16.17 -3.37
CA LYS A 846 -7.68 -17.08 -2.22
C LYS A 846 -7.91 -18.52 -2.69
N SER A 847 -6.95 -19.07 -3.45
CA SER A 847 -6.96 -20.50 -3.74
C SER A 847 -6.24 -21.25 -2.62
N ILE A 848 -6.94 -22.18 -1.97
CA ILE A 848 -6.32 -23.11 -1.02
C ILE A 848 -5.32 -23.96 -1.81
N VAL A 849 -4.02 -23.77 -1.57
CA VAL A 849 -2.97 -24.56 -2.22
C VAL A 849 -3.20 -26.04 -1.90
N PRO A 850 -3.38 -26.92 -2.90
CA PRO A 850 -3.77 -28.31 -2.69
C PRO A 850 -2.56 -29.19 -2.32
N PHE A 851 -1.72 -28.74 -1.39
CA PHE A 851 -0.49 -29.44 -0.99
C PHE A 851 -0.74 -30.76 -0.23
N ARG A 852 -1.99 -31.15 0.01
CA ARG A 852 -2.35 -32.42 0.68
C ARG A 852 -2.63 -33.56 -0.31
N GLN A 853 -2.52 -33.32 -1.61
CA GLN A 853 -2.85 -34.30 -2.65
C GLN A 853 -1.82 -35.44 -2.79
N CYS A 854 -0.56 -35.21 -2.42
CA CYS A 854 0.45 -36.26 -2.32
C CYS A 854 1.42 -36.01 -1.17
N LYS A 855 2.11 -37.05 -0.70
CA LYS A 855 3.06 -36.96 0.42
C LYS A 855 4.25 -36.06 0.13
N LEU A 856 4.66 -35.95 -1.13
CA LEU A 856 5.74 -35.04 -1.53
C LEU A 856 5.38 -33.58 -1.23
N THR A 857 4.27 -33.10 -1.78
CA THR A 857 3.83 -31.71 -1.55
C THR A 857 3.44 -31.50 -0.09
N GLU A 858 2.90 -32.52 0.58
CA GLU A 858 2.59 -32.42 2.00
C GLU A 858 3.86 -32.18 2.83
N LEU A 859 4.96 -32.89 2.54
CA LEU A 859 6.25 -32.73 3.22
C LEU A 859 6.89 -31.37 2.93
N LEU A 860 6.79 -30.87 1.70
CA LEU A 860 7.43 -29.61 1.27
C LEU A 860 6.72 -28.36 1.78
N PHE A 861 5.40 -28.40 1.94
CA PHE A 861 4.59 -27.20 2.20
C PHE A 861 3.90 -27.16 3.57
N SER A 862 3.66 -28.31 4.24
CA SER A 862 2.84 -28.31 5.48
C SER A 862 3.42 -27.44 6.61
N ASN A 863 4.74 -27.29 6.67
CA ASN A 863 5.43 -26.50 7.69
C ASN A 863 5.79 -25.06 7.21
N SER A 864 5.42 -24.73 5.97
CA SER A 864 5.64 -23.40 5.36
C SER A 864 4.46 -22.45 5.58
N TYR A 865 3.29 -22.97 5.95
CA TYR A 865 2.07 -22.19 6.21
C TYR A 865 1.67 -22.25 7.69
N PRO A 866 1.24 -21.12 8.30
CA PRO A 866 0.72 -21.12 9.66
C PRO A 866 -0.63 -21.84 9.75
N THR A 867 -0.84 -22.63 10.80
CA THR A 867 -2.11 -23.34 11.02
C THR A 867 -3.19 -22.36 11.50
N PRO A 868 -4.34 -22.21 10.79
CA PRO A 868 -5.41 -21.32 11.24
C PRO A 868 -6.13 -21.90 12.47
N GLY A 869 -6.23 -21.13 13.56
CA GLY A 869 -7.20 -21.38 14.63
C GLY A 869 -6.71 -21.71 16.04
N ARG A 870 -5.43 -21.51 16.40
CA ARG A 870 -5.00 -21.56 17.81
C ARG A 870 -4.21 -20.31 18.19
N GLN A 871 -4.56 -19.72 19.33
CA GLN A 871 -3.88 -18.56 19.90
C GLN A 871 -2.37 -18.85 20.01
N ALA A 872 -1.57 -17.96 19.45
CA ALA A 872 -0.12 -18.02 19.41
C ALA A 872 0.45 -18.10 20.83
N GLN A 873 1.05 -19.24 21.18
CA GLN A 873 1.92 -19.36 22.36
C GLN A 873 3.41 -19.49 22.02
N HIS A 874 3.78 -19.62 20.73
CA HIS A 874 5.19 -19.53 20.32
C HIS A 874 5.33 -18.76 19.00
N ASP A 875 6.15 -17.71 19.06
CA ASP A 875 6.47 -16.77 17.99
C ASP A 875 7.38 -17.43 16.93
N ARG A 876 6.81 -18.34 16.13
CA ARG A 876 7.58 -19.18 15.18
C ARG A 876 7.43 -18.69 13.74
N ARG A 877 8.57 -18.46 13.10
CA ARG A 877 8.68 -17.96 11.72
C ARG A 877 8.46 -19.11 10.70
N PRO A 878 7.75 -18.86 9.57
CA PRO A 878 7.46 -19.90 8.56
C PRO A 878 8.73 -20.39 7.85
N GLN A 879 8.78 -21.63 7.37
CA GLN A 879 9.93 -22.18 6.65
C GLN A 879 10.24 -21.39 5.37
N LYS A 880 11.53 -21.07 5.10
CA LYS A 880 11.96 -20.48 3.82
C LYS A 880 12.50 -21.58 2.90
N SER A 881 12.11 -21.58 1.63
CA SER A 881 12.49 -22.61 0.67
C SER A 881 13.25 -22.04 -0.52
N ILE A 882 14.22 -22.80 -1.02
CA ILE A 882 14.97 -22.53 -2.25
C ILE A 882 14.80 -23.73 -3.17
N MET A 883 14.53 -23.48 -4.46
CA MET A 883 14.45 -24.52 -5.48
C MET A 883 15.43 -24.25 -6.62
N VAL A 884 16.30 -25.21 -6.92
CA VAL A 884 17.23 -25.14 -8.05
C VAL A 884 16.75 -26.09 -9.15
N VAL A 885 16.29 -25.50 -10.24
CA VAL A 885 15.86 -26.20 -11.45
C VAL A 885 17.09 -26.47 -12.31
N THR A 886 17.32 -27.71 -12.72
CA THR A 886 18.42 -28.06 -13.63
C THR A 886 17.86 -28.42 -15.00
N ALA A 887 18.40 -27.81 -16.06
CA ALA A 887 17.97 -28.05 -17.44
C ALA A 887 19.16 -28.32 -18.36
N ASP A 888 18.98 -29.20 -19.35
CA ASP A 888 19.96 -29.45 -20.41
C ASP A 888 19.52 -28.67 -21.68
N PRO A 889 20.29 -27.66 -22.13
CA PRO A 889 19.94 -26.81 -23.27
C PRO A 889 19.91 -27.55 -24.62
N LYS A 890 20.46 -28.78 -24.68
CA LYS A 890 20.44 -29.69 -25.85
C LYS A 890 19.78 -31.04 -25.52
N GLY A 891 19.08 -31.13 -24.39
CA GLY A 891 18.39 -32.33 -23.92
C GLY A 891 17.09 -32.63 -24.67
N ASP A 892 16.19 -33.40 -24.03
CA ASP A 892 14.84 -33.60 -24.55
C ASP A 892 14.02 -32.31 -24.38
N PHE A 893 13.73 -31.64 -25.50
CA PHE A 893 12.94 -30.41 -25.57
C PHE A 893 11.65 -30.50 -24.76
N ASN A 894 10.89 -31.59 -24.93
CA ASN A 894 9.57 -31.65 -24.33
C ASN A 894 9.61 -31.97 -22.83
N ALA A 895 10.56 -32.81 -22.39
CA ALA A 895 10.73 -33.10 -20.97
C ALA A 895 11.23 -31.84 -20.23
N THR A 896 12.15 -31.10 -20.84
CA THR A 896 12.72 -29.87 -20.29
C THR A 896 11.67 -28.76 -20.24
N SER A 897 10.94 -28.52 -21.33
CA SER A 897 9.82 -27.58 -21.37
C SER A 897 8.78 -27.88 -20.27
N GLN A 898 8.40 -29.15 -20.09
CA GLN A 898 7.45 -29.53 -19.04
C GLN A 898 7.94 -29.18 -17.62
N ILE A 899 9.23 -29.38 -17.32
CA ILE A 899 9.81 -28.96 -16.03
C ILE A 899 9.84 -27.43 -15.89
N LEU A 900 10.17 -26.71 -16.96
CA LEU A 900 10.17 -25.25 -16.94
C LEU A 900 8.77 -24.69 -16.68
N HIS A 901 7.72 -25.28 -17.26
CA HIS A 901 6.33 -24.90 -16.96
C HIS A 901 5.94 -25.15 -15.50
N TYR A 902 6.45 -26.19 -14.85
CA TYR A 902 6.17 -26.46 -13.43
C TYR A 902 6.96 -25.57 -12.46
N SER A 903 8.08 -25.01 -12.91
CA SER A 903 9.01 -24.25 -12.05
C SER A 903 8.98 -22.75 -12.28
N ALA A 904 8.45 -22.28 -13.41
CA ALA A 904 8.32 -20.86 -13.69
C ALA A 904 7.28 -20.21 -12.78
N LEU A 905 7.69 -19.11 -12.16
CA LEU A 905 6.85 -18.31 -11.26
C LEU A 905 5.94 -17.32 -12.01
N ALA A 906 5.93 -17.29 -13.35
CA ALA A 906 5.16 -16.34 -14.15
C ALA A 906 4.48 -17.00 -15.36
N ARG A 907 3.28 -16.50 -15.71
CA ARG A 907 2.40 -16.99 -16.78
C ARG A 907 3.08 -17.03 -18.16
N GLU A 908 2.74 -18.07 -18.92
CA GLU A 908 2.98 -18.23 -20.36
C GLU A 908 2.65 -16.95 -21.14
N VAL A 909 3.63 -16.33 -21.80
CA VAL A 909 3.38 -15.39 -22.90
C VAL A 909 3.24 -16.22 -24.18
N THR A 910 2.09 -16.86 -24.38
CA THR A 910 1.74 -17.33 -25.72
C THR A 910 1.38 -16.12 -26.57
N VAL A 911 2.22 -15.79 -27.55
CA VAL A 911 1.85 -14.88 -28.65
C VAL A 911 0.53 -15.38 -29.26
N PRO A 912 -0.53 -14.56 -29.37
CA PRO A 912 -1.73 -15.00 -30.05
C PRO A 912 -1.40 -15.26 -31.52
N ARG A 913 -1.55 -16.53 -31.95
CA ARG A 913 -1.76 -16.80 -33.37
C ARG A 913 -3.06 -16.10 -33.77
N VAL A 914 -2.97 -15.20 -34.74
CA VAL A 914 -4.15 -14.70 -35.47
C VAL A 914 -4.94 -15.92 -35.95
N PRO A 915 -6.21 -16.11 -35.53
CA PRO A 915 -7.03 -17.17 -36.07
C PRO A 915 -7.22 -16.90 -37.57
N SER A 916 -6.99 -17.90 -38.40
CA SER A 916 -7.50 -17.88 -39.77
C SER A 916 -9.02 -17.75 -39.70
N ILE A 917 -9.57 -16.79 -40.45
CA ILE A 917 -11.00 -16.43 -40.57
C ILE A 917 -11.90 -17.62 -40.97
N THR A 918 -11.32 -18.76 -41.31
CA THR A 918 -12.04 -19.99 -41.68
C THR A 918 -12.55 -20.85 -40.51
N ASP A 919 -11.98 -20.76 -39.31
CA ASP A 919 -12.35 -21.67 -38.20
C ASP A 919 -13.48 -21.14 -37.29
N ALA A 920 -13.82 -19.85 -37.36
CA ALA A 920 -14.89 -19.25 -36.56
C ALA A 920 -16.32 -19.48 -37.12
N ILE A 921 -16.45 -20.05 -38.32
CA ILE A 921 -17.75 -20.26 -38.99
C ILE A 921 -18.35 -21.66 -38.72
N ARG A 922 -17.59 -22.60 -38.14
CA ARG A 922 -18.05 -24.00 -37.93
C ARG A 922 -18.44 -24.39 -36.50
N SER A 923 -18.32 -23.52 -35.50
CA SER A 923 -18.51 -23.90 -34.08
C SER A 923 -19.83 -23.47 -33.44
N SER A 924 -20.85 -23.06 -34.20
CA SER A 924 -22.19 -22.84 -33.66
C SER A 924 -23.06 -24.11 -33.75
N GLN A 925 -22.83 -25.09 -32.88
CA GLN A 925 -23.84 -26.09 -32.51
C GLN A 925 -23.73 -26.50 -31.03
N PRO A 926 -24.86 -26.78 -30.35
CA PRO A 926 -24.95 -26.83 -28.89
C PRO A 926 -24.34 -28.10 -28.31
N GLN A 927 -23.51 -27.95 -27.26
CA GLN A 927 -22.85 -29.04 -26.56
C GLN A 927 -23.80 -29.81 -25.63
N LYS A 928 -23.92 -31.12 -25.86
CA LYS A 928 -24.32 -32.14 -24.87
C LYS A 928 -23.08 -32.56 -24.04
N ARG A 929 -23.31 -32.86 -22.76
CA ARG A 929 -22.32 -33.31 -21.75
C ARG A 929 -21.53 -34.56 -22.18
N PRO A 930 -20.29 -34.75 -21.69
CA PRO A 930 -19.43 -35.87 -22.11
C PRO A 930 -19.72 -37.15 -21.32
N GLY A 931 -19.90 -38.24 -22.07
CA GLY A 931 -19.84 -39.61 -21.55
C GLY A 931 -18.40 -40.12 -21.55
N THR A 932 -18.00 -40.76 -20.45
CA THR A 932 -16.81 -41.60 -20.33
C THR A 932 -17.00 -42.90 -21.10
N ALA A 933 -16.02 -43.25 -21.93
CA ALA A 933 -15.93 -44.56 -22.57
C ALA A 933 -15.11 -45.52 -21.71
N CYS A 934 -15.61 -46.74 -21.48
CA CYS A 934 -14.82 -47.95 -21.78
C CYS A 934 -15.68 -49.21 -21.85
N SER A 935 -15.33 -50.03 -22.84
CA SER A 935 -15.88 -51.33 -23.24
C SER A 935 -15.94 -52.37 -22.11
N GLY A 936 -17.09 -53.03 -21.96
CA GLY A 936 -17.24 -54.35 -21.35
C GLY A 936 -18.68 -54.84 -21.53
N ARG A 937 -18.90 -56.04 -22.08
CA ARG A 937 -20.24 -56.63 -22.26
C ARG A 937 -20.95 -56.72 -20.90
N ALA A 938 -21.94 -55.87 -20.65
CA ALA A 938 -22.77 -55.90 -19.46
C ALA A 938 -23.99 -56.84 -19.68
N THR A 939 -24.16 -57.81 -18.80
CA THR A 939 -25.37 -58.63 -18.69
C THR A 939 -26.55 -57.77 -18.18
N PRO A 940 -27.81 -58.10 -18.52
CA PRO A 940 -28.99 -57.30 -18.14
C PRO A 940 -29.12 -57.01 -16.64
N SER A 941 -28.52 -57.86 -15.79
CA SER A 941 -28.50 -57.71 -14.32
C SER A 941 -27.69 -56.49 -13.84
N ALA A 942 -26.59 -56.14 -14.52
CA ALA A 942 -25.71 -55.06 -14.07
C ALA A 942 -26.31 -53.66 -14.33
N ILE A 943 -27.12 -53.55 -15.40
CA ILE A 943 -27.86 -52.31 -15.73
C ILE A 943 -28.97 -52.06 -14.71
N MET A 944 -29.59 -53.13 -14.19
CA MET A 944 -30.65 -53.01 -13.18
C MET A 944 -30.10 -52.56 -11.83
N GLU A 945 -28.92 -53.06 -11.44
CA GLU A 945 -28.22 -52.65 -10.22
C GLU A 945 -27.69 -51.20 -10.31
N GLU A 946 -27.18 -50.77 -11.47
CA GLU A 946 -26.81 -49.36 -11.71
C GLU A 946 -28.03 -48.44 -11.65
N LEU A 947 -29.19 -48.87 -12.18
CA LEU A 947 -30.43 -48.10 -12.14
C LEU A 947 -30.98 -47.98 -10.71
N GLU A 948 -30.93 -49.06 -9.91
CA GLU A 948 -31.34 -49.05 -8.51
C GLU A 948 -30.45 -48.14 -7.66
N ASN A 949 -29.13 -48.19 -7.88
CA ASN A 949 -28.18 -47.31 -7.19
C ASN A 949 -28.37 -45.83 -7.58
N ALA A 950 -28.61 -45.54 -8.86
CA ALA A 950 -28.93 -44.20 -9.31
C ALA A 950 -30.24 -43.69 -8.70
N ASN A 951 -31.26 -44.55 -8.60
CA ASN A 951 -32.54 -44.18 -8.02
C ASN A 951 -32.44 -43.92 -6.50
N ALA A 952 -31.63 -44.72 -5.79
CA ALA A 952 -31.33 -44.50 -4.38
C ALA A 952 -30.60 -43.16 -4.13
N GLU A 953 -29.65 -42.79 -5.00
CA GLU A 953 -28.95 -41.52 -4.89
C GLU A 953 -29.86 -40.32 -5.22
N VAL A 954 -30.77 -40.47 -6.19
CA VAL A 954 -31.80 -39.45 -6.48
C VAL A 954 -32.72 -39.24 -5.27
N MET A 955 -33.15 -40.31 -4.59
CA MET A 955 -33.95 -40.17 -3.37
C MET A 955 -33.18 -39.48 -2.25
N ARG A 956 -31.89 -39.81 -2.06
CA ARG A 956 -31.03 -39.16 -1.05
C ARG A 956 -30.90 -37.66 -1.32
N LEU A 957 -30.60 -37.28 -2.57
CA LEU A 957 -30.46 -35.89 -2.97
C LEU A 957 -31.78 -35.12 -2.83
N THR A 958 -32.91 -35.75 -3.12
CA THR A 958 -34.24 -35.14 -2.95
C THR A 958 -34.52 -34.82 -1.48
N ALA A 959 -34.24 -35.76 -0.57
CA ALA A 959 -34.38 -35.53 0.87
C ALA A 959 -33.42 -34.43 1.39
N GLU A 960 -32.23 -34.32 0.81
CA GLU A 960 -31.29 -33.26 1.16
C GLU A 960 -31.79 -31.88 0.69
N VAL A 961 -32.38 -31.80 -0.51
CA VAL A 961 -32.99 -30.56 -1.03
C VAL A 961 -34.17 -30.11 -0.16
N GLU A 962 -35.06 -31.02 0.23
CA GLU A 962 -36.18 -30.70 1.13
C GLU A 962 -35.71 -30.17 2.50
N ALA A 963 -34.62 -30.75 3.04
CA ALA A 963 -34.02 -30.25 4.28
C ALA A 963 -33.40 -28.85 4.14
N TYR A 964 -32.81 -28.53 2.98
CA TYR A 964 -32.30 -27.20 2.70
C TYR A 964 -33.41 -26.17 2.48
N GLU A 965 -34.51 -26.55 1.83
CA GLU A 965 -35.69 -25.69 1.67
C GLU A 965 -36.29 -25.31 3.03
N LEU A 966 -36.38 -26.27 3.96
CA LEU A 966 -36.85 -26.00 5.31
C LEU A 966 -35.93 -25.02 6.06
N ARG A 967 -34.61 -25.23 6.00
CA ARG A 967 -33.64 -24.31 6.62
C ARG A 967 -33.68 -22.92 6.00
N LEU A 968 -33.88 -22.83 4.69
CA LEU A 968 -34.03 -21.55 4.00
C LEU A 968 -35.30 -20.82 4.46
N SER A 969 -36.41 -21.55 4.67
CA SER A 969 -37.64 -20.99 5.22
C SER A 969 -37.46 -20.48 6.67
N GLU A 970 -36.76 -21.22 7.52
CA GLU A 970 -36.44 -20.79 8.88
C GLU A 970 -35.54 -19.54 8.91
N GLU A 971 -34.54 -19.49 8.03
CA GLU A 971 -33.62 -18.36 7.99
C GLU A 971 -34.27 -17.11 7.39
N THR A 972 -35.15 -17.27 6.39
CA THR A 972 -35.93 -16.16 5.83
C THR A 972 -36.94 -15.60 6.82
N THR A 973 -37.55 -16.44 7.66
CA THR A 973 -38.44 -15.98 8.75
C THR A 973 -37.67 -15.23 9.84
N ARG A 974 -36.48 -15.71 10.25
CA ARG A 974 -35.60 -14.96 11.17
C ARG A 974 -35.19 -13.61 10.61
N ARG A 975 -34.81 -13.56 9.33
CA ARG A 975 -34.46 -12.32 8.64
C ARG A 975 -35.62 -11.32 8.65
N ARG A 976 -36.84 -11.74 8.31
CA ARG A 976 -38.03 -10.87 8.33
C ARG A 976 -38.36 -10.36 9.74
N ALA A 977 -38.16 -11.18 10.76
CA ALA A 977 -38.35 -10.75 12.16
C ALA A 977 -37.31 -9.68 12.57
N ALA A 978 -36.05 -9.86 12.17
CA ALA A 978 -35.00 -8.87 12.41
C ALA A 978 -35.25 -7.56 11.65
N GLU A 979 -35.67 -7.64 10.38
CA GLU A 979 -36.05 -6.46 9.57
C GLU A 979 -37.22 -5.71 10.22
N SER A 980 -38.26 -6.42 10.70
CA SER A 980 -39.40 -5.79 11.39
C SER A 980 -38.99 -5.11 12.70
N SER A 981 -38.10 -5.74 13.48
CA SER A 981 -37.56 -5.14 14.71
C SER A 981 -36.70 -3.92 14.43
N TRP A 982 -35.99 -3.89 13.30
CA TRP A 982 -35.20 -2.76 12.87
C TRP A 982 -36.09 -1.58 12.46
N THR A 983 -37.13 -1.82 11.67
CA THR A 983 -38.10 -0.79 11.28
C THR A 983 -38.80 -0.18 12.50
N ALA A 984 -39.20 -1.00 13.48
CA ALA A 984 -39.80 -0.49 14.72
C ALA A 984 -38.83 0.38 15.54
N ALA A 985 -37.53 0.06 15.54
CA ALA A 985 -36.52 0.89 16.20
C ALA A 985 -36.28 2.21 15.45
N GLU A 986 -36.34 2.20 14.11
CA GLU A 986 -36.27 3.43 13.30
C GLU A 986 -37.47 4.35 13.57
N GLU A 987 -38.69 3.81 13.61
CA GLU A 987 -39.90 4.58 13.95
C GLU A 987 -39.78 5.23 15.32
N HIS A 988 -39.34 4.47 16.33
CA HIS A 988 -39.14 4.99 17.69
C HIS A 988 -38.06 6.08 17.77
N MET A 989 -37.01 6.01 16.95
CA MET A 989 -36.01 7.08 16.87
C MET A 989 -36.56 8.36 16.24
N VAL A 990 -37.46 8.24 15.25
CA VAL A 990 -38.13 9.39 14.63
C VAL A 990 -39.08 10.07 15.63
N GLU A 991 -39.80 9.30 16.44
CA GLU A 991 -40.66 9.83 17.51
C GLU A 991 -39.83 10.60 18.55
N LEU A 992 -38.73 10.02 19.03
CA LEU A 992 -37.81 10.69 19.95
C LEU A 992 -37.18 11.96 19.35
N GLU A 993 -36.83 11.95 18.07
CA GLU A 993 -36.32 13.15 17.40
C GLU A 993 -37.38 14.26 17.36
N GLN A 994 -38.65 13.90 17.11
CA GLN A 994 -39.74 14.85 17.09
C GLN A 994 -39.99 15.45 18.48
N GLU A 995 -39.99 14.63 19.55
CA GLU A 995 -40.13 15.12 20.93
C GLU A 995 -39.02 16.12 21.29
N ILE A 996 -37.76 15.82 20.97
CA ILE A 996 -36.63 16.71 21.26
C ILE A 996 -36.75 18.03 20.47
N ARG A 997 -37.23 17.98 19.23
CA ARG A 997 -37.46 19.19 18.42
C ARG A 997 -38.54 20.08 19.04
N ASP A 998 -39.61 19.48 19.55
CA ASP A 998 -40.71 20.22 20.17
C ASP A 998 -40.27 20.85 21.51
N GLU A 999 -39.48 20.14 22.32
CA GLU A 999 -38.87 20.71 23.53
C GLU A 999 -37.94 21.88 23.20
N CYS A 1000 -37.04 21.72 22.23
CA CYS A 1000 -36.13 22.78 21.81
C CYS A 1000 -36.88 24.00 21.25
N TYR A 1001 -37.99 23.79 20.56
CA TYR A 1001 -38.82 24.87 20.04
C TYR A 1001 -39.45 25.67 21.18
N GLN A 1002 -40.00 25.00 22.19
CA GLN A 1002 -40.58 25.66 23.37
C GLN A 1002 -39.53 26.45 24.17
N GLU A 1003 -38.33 25.89 24.36
CA GLU A 1003 -37.23 26.61 25.02
C GLU A 1003 -36.81 27.86 24.22
N MET A 1004 -36.71 27.74 22.90
CA MET A 1004 -36.38 28.89 22.05
C MET A 1004 -37.47 29.97 22.10
N GLU A 1005 -38.75 29.59 22.04
CA GLU A 1005 -39.87 30.53 22.07
C GLU A 1005 -39.92 31.31 23.39
N THR A 1006 -39.72 30.63 24.52
CA THR A 1006 -39.66 31.29 25.83
C THR A 1006 -38.46 32.24 25.95
N ALA A 1007 -37.29 31.86 25.40
CA ALA A 1007 -36.11 32.74 25.39
C ALA A 1007 -36.29 33.98 24.50
N VAL A 1008 -36.92 33.82 23.32
CA VAL A 1008 -37.22 34.94 22.42
C VAL A 1008 -38.19 35.93 23.06
N GLU A 1009 -39.23 35.43 23.74
CA GLU A 1009 -40.20 36.30 24.43
C GLU A 1009 -39.55 37.06 25.62
N GLN A 1010 -38.62 36.43 26.34
CA GLN A 1010 -37.84 37.10 27.39
C GLN A 1010 -36.97 38.23 26.82
N GLU A 1011 -36.25 37.98 25.73
CA GLU A 1011 -35.45 39.02 25.07
C GLU A 1011 -36.34 40.13 24.51
N ARG A 1012 -37.49 39.80 23.90
CA ARG A 1012 -38.44 40.79 23.42
C ARG A 1012 -38.89 41.75 24.53
N ARG A 1013 -39.21 41.22 25.72
CA ARG A 1013 -39.56 42.04 26.89
C ARG A 1013 -38.40 42.92 27.36
N ARG A 1014 -37.18 42.39 27.33
CA ARG A 1014 -35.98 43.15 27.68
C ARG A 1014 -35.77 44.34 26.74
N TRP A 1015 -35.90 44.14 25.43
CA TRP A 1015 -35.80 45.20 24.43
C TRP A 1015 -36.92 46.23 24.55
N GLN A 1016 -38.15 45.81 24.83
CA GLN A 1016 -39.26 46.73 25.10
C GLN A 1016 -38.96 47.61 26.32
N THR A 1017 -38.50 47.01 27.42
CA THR A 1017 -38.14 47.75 28.64
C THR A 1017 -36.99 48.74 28.38
N ALA A 1018 -36.00 48.35 27.57
CA ALA A 1018 -34.89 49.24 27.20
C ALA A 1018 -35.36 50.44 26.35
N LEU A 1019 -36.29 50.20 25.42
CA LEU A 1019 -36.86 51.25 24.57
C LEU A 1019 -37.71 52.23 25.38
N GLU A 1020 -38.53 51.74 26.33
CA GLU A 1020 -39.31 52.59 27.25
C GLU A 1020 -38.39 53.48 28.09
N ASN A 1021 -37.32 52.90 28.66
CA ASN A 1021 -36.33 53.68 29.41
C ASN A 1021 -35.62 54.75 28.56
N GLU A 1022 -35.36 54.47 27.27
CA GLU A 1022 -34.77 55.45 26.37
C GLU A 1022 -35.74 56.59 26.05
N GLN A 1023 -37.03 56.28 25.86
CA GLN A 1023 -38.07 57.29 25.69
C GLN A 1023 -38.23 58.18 26.93
N ASP A 1024 -38.21 57.60 28.12
CA ASP A 1024 -38.27 58.34 29.38
C ASP A 1024 -37.05 59.27 29.54
N ASN A 1025 -35.86 58.80 29.18
CA ASN A 1025 -34.64 59.63 29.20
C ASN A 1025 -34.70 60.78 28.19
N GLN A 1026 -35.21 60.53 26.97
CA GLN A 1026 -35.40 61.58 25.96
C GLN A 1026 -36.45 62.61 26.42
N GLN A 1027 -37.53 62.17 27.05
CA GLN A 1027 -38.56 63.05 27.59
C GLN A 1027 -37.99 63.92 28.71
N ALA A 1028 -37.25 63.35 29.66
CA ALA A 1028 -36.58 64.10 30.73
C ALA A 1028 -35.57 65.13 30.20
N HIS A 1029 -34.89 64.81 29.10
CA HIS A 1029 -33.97 65.74 28.43
C HIS A 1029 -34.71 66.90 27.75
N ILE A 1030 -35.85 66.63 27.11
CA ILE A 1030 -36.72 67.67 26.52
C ILE A 1030 -37.28 68.57 27.62
N ASP A 1031 -37.76 68.00 28.72
CA ASP A 1031 -38.29 68.76 29.85
C ASP A 1031 -37.22 69.70 30.44
N SER A 1032 -35.98 69.22 30.56
CA SER A 1032 -34.84 70.05 31.01
C SER A 1032 -34.55 71.22 30.06
N LYS A 1033 -34.65 71.00 28.73
CA LYS A 1033 -34.50 72.07 27.73
C LYS A 1033 -35.62 73.11 27.82
N ILE A 1034 -36.86 72.64 28.00
CA ILE A 1034 -38.01 73.51 28.20
C ILE A 1034 -37.80 74.37 29.46
N ASP A 1035 -37.28 73.78 30.52
CA ASP A 1035 -37.02 74.48 31.79
C ASP A 1035 -35.96 75.60 31.64
N VAL A 1036 -34.91 75.36 30.85
CA VAL A 1036 -33.91 76.38 30.48
C VAL A 1036 -34.55 77.50 29.65
N VAL A 1037 -35.40 77.16 28.68
CA VAL A 1037 -36.11 78.15 27.86
C VAL A 1037 -37.06 79.00 28.72
N ILE A 1038 -37.78 78.39 29.67
CA ILE A 1038 -38.66 79.09 30.62
C ILE A 1038 -37.86 80.06 31.50
N ARG A 1039 -36.67 79.65 31.98
CA ARG A 1039 -35.78 80.55 32.74
C ARG A 1039 -35.28 81.71 31.89
N ALA A 1040 -34.89 81.47 30.64
CA ALA A 1040 -34.50 82.50 29.69
C ALA A 1040 -35.64 83.48 29.36
N THR A 1041 -36.87 83.00 29.18
CA THR A 1041 -38.03 83.87 28.92
C THR A 1041 -38.43 84.69 30.16
N LYS A 1042 -38.38 84.10 31.36
CA LYS A 1042 -38.60 84.83 32.63
C LYS A 1042 -37.53 85.90 32.89
N ALA A 1043 -36.27 85.65 32.52
CA ALA A 1043 -35.18 86.64 32.62
C ALA A 1043 -35.39 87.80 31.62
N HIS A 1044 -35.83 87.50 30.39
CA HIS A 1044 -36.13 88.51 29.38
C HIS A 1044 -37.31 89.43 29.77
N MET A 1045 -38.34 88.88 30.45
CA MET A 1045 -39.46 89.66 31.00
C MET A 1045 -39.08 90.59 32.17
N LYS A 1046 -37.92 90.38 32.81
CA LYS A 1046 -37.43 91.21 33.94
C LYS A 1046 -36.40 92.28 33.55
N GLN A 1047 -36.07 92.43 32.26
CA GLN A 1047 -35.03 93.36 31.77
C GLN A 1047 -33.66 93.17 32.46
N GLU A 1048 -33.22 91.93 32.69
CA GLU A 1048 -31.85 91.62 33.09
C GLU A 1048 -31.06 91.00 31.92
N GLU A 1049 -29.83 91.48 31.72
CA GLU A 1049 -28.94 91.11 30.61
C GLU A 1049 -28.36 89.70 30.84
N VAL A 1050 -28.72 88.74 29.98
CA VAL A 1050 -28.18 87.36 30.06
C VAL A 1050 -26.79 87.33 29.41
N LYS A 1051 -25.74 87.38 30.23
CA LYS A 1051 -24.37 87.07 29.79
C LYS A 1051 -24.24 85.57 29.53
N VAL A 1052 -24.17 85.18 28.25
CA VAL A 1052 -23.64 83.87 27.86
C VAL A 1052 -22.12 83.96 27.94
N TYR A 1053 -21.53 83.31 28.94
CA TYR A 1053 -20.09 83.11 29.03
C TYR A 1053 -19.69 81.99 28.06
N GLU A 1054 -18.85 82.31 27.07
CA GLU A 1054 -17.92 81.32 26.53
C GLU A 1054 -16.73 81.31 27.49
N ASP A 1055 -16.62 80.28 28.33
CA ASP A 1055 -15.49 80.12 29.24
C ASP A 1055 -14.22 79.74 28.47
N PRO A 1056 -13.12 80.51 28.60
CA PRO A 1056 -11.79 80.03 28.30
C PRO A 1056 -11.20 79.48 29.60
N ASP A 1057 -11.64 78.31 30.05
CA ASP A 1057 -11.16 77.72 31.30
C ASP A 1057 -10.10 76.64 31.02
N PRO A 1058 -8.83 76.81 31.46
CA PRO A 1058 -7.80 75.79 31.37
C PRO A 1058 -8.15 74.49 32.12
N GLU A 1059 -9.09 74.51 33.07
CA GLU A 1059 -9.58 73.31 33.76
C GLU A 1059 -10.38 72.37 32.83
N LEU A 1060 -10.90 72.84 31.69
CA LEU A 1060 -11.59 71.98 30.72
C LEU A 1060 -10.64 71.06 29.95
N LEU A 1061 -9.38 71.46 29.73
CA LEU A 1061 -8.37 70.57 29.16
C LEU A 1061 -8.00 69.45 30.13
N ASP A 1062 -7.83 69.80 31.41
CA ASP A 1062 -7.60 68.80 32.47
C ASP A 1062 -8.83 67.90 32.65
N ARG A 1063 -10.04 68.44 32.50
CA ARG A 1063 -11.28 67.65 32.57
C ARG A 1063 -11.47 66.76 31.34
N VAL A 1064 -11.09 67.21 30.15
CA VAL A 1064 -11.10 66.39 28.93
C VAL A 1064 -10.07 65.29 29.05
N ASP A 1065 -8.86 65.58 29.51
CA ASP A 1065 -7.83 64.57 29.76
C ASP A 1065 -8.24 63.57 30.86
N GLU A 1066 -8.94 64.04 31.90
CA GLU A 1066 -9.50 63.18 32.94
C GLU A 1066 -10.62 62.29 32.40
N LEU A 1067 -11.51 62.84 31.57
CA LEU A 1067 -12.57 62.08 30.88
C LEU A 1067 -12.03 61.15 29.81
N GLU A 1068 -10.91 61.46 29.17
CA GLU A 1068 -10.21 60.58 28.23
C GLU A 1068 -9.55 59.41 28.97
N ARG A 1069 -8.91 59.65 30.11
CA ARG A 1069 -8.40 58.58 30.99
C ARG A 1069 -9.52 57.73 31.59
N GLU A 1070 -10.63 58.35 31.96
CA GLU A 1070 -11.80 57.63 32.46
C GLU A 1070 -12.44 56.79 31.34
N ASN A 1071 -12.53 57.31 30.12
CA ASN A 1071 -12.96 56.56 28.94
C ASN A 1071 -12.00 55.41 28.60
N GLU A 1072 -10.69 55.60 28.72
CA GLU A 1072 -9.71 54.53 28.53
C GLU A 1072 -9.85 53.43 29.57
N MET A 1073 -10.03 53.79 30.84
CA MET A 1073 -10.31 52.83 31.91
C MET A 1073 -11.63 52.11 31.71
N LEU A 1074 -12.69 52.81 31.30
CA LEU A 1074 -13.99 52.21 31.00
C LEU A 1074 -13.92 51.29 29.79
N ARG A 1075 -13.18 51.65 28.74
CA ARG A 1075 -12.92 50.77 27.58
C ARG A 1075 -12.12 49.53 27.96
N ALA A 1076 -11.10 49.67 28.80
CA ALA A 1076 -10.34 48.53 29.33
C ALA A 1076 -11.20 47.63 30.22
N LYS A 1077 -12.11 48.21 31.01
CA LYS A 1077 -13.06 47.48 31.85
C LYS A 1077 -14.17 46.82 31.04
N LEU A 1078 -14.60 47.45 29.94
CA LEU A 1078 -15.49 46.86 28.94
C LEU A 1078 -14.81 45.71 28.21
N GLU A 1079 -13.55 45.84 27.79
CA GLU A 1079 -12.77 44.74 27.22
C GLU A 1079 -12.57 43.60 28.23
N ALA A 1080 -12.35 43.92 29.51
CA ALA A 1080 -12.22 42.91 30.56
C ALA A 1080 -13.56 42.19 30.82
N MET A 1081 -14.67 42.92 30.85
CA MET A 1081 -16.02 42.34 30.92
C MET A 1081 -16.38 41.56 29.66
N GLU A 1082 -15.96 42.01 28.47
CA GLU A 1082 -16.11 41.29 27.20
C GLU A 1082 -15.28 40.01 27.18
N ARG A 1083 -14.06 40.03 27.76
CA ARG A 1083 -13.26 38.82 27.96
C ARG A 1083 -13.89 37.87 28.97
N GLU A 1084 -14.45 38.38 30.07
CA GLU A 1084 -15.18 37.56 31.06
C GLU A 1084 -16.50 37.00 30.49
N THR A 1085 -17.24 37.79 29.71
CA THR A 1085 -18.46 37.33 29.04
C THR A 1085 -18.16 36.37 27.91
N MET A 1086 -17.07 36.55 27.15
CA MET A 1086 -16.56 35.56 26.19
C MET A 1086 -16.08 34.27 26.87
N GLN A 1087 -15.54 34.35 28.09
CA GLN A 1087 -15.20 33.17 28.90
C GLN A 1087 -16.44 32.47 29.45
N ARG A 1088 -17.52 33.21 29.77
CA ARG A 1088 -18.81 32.64 30.20
C ARG A 1088 -19.68 32.15 29.04
N SER A 1089 -19.54 32.73 27.85
CA SER A 1089 -20.31 32.37 26.65
C SER A 1089 -19.66 31.26 25.81
N ALA A 1090 -18.69 30.54 26.35
CA ALA A 1090 -18.18 29.30 25.76
C ALA A 1090 -19.17 28.13 25.98
N SER A 1091 -20.37 28.28 25.43
CA SER A 1091 -21.29 27.19 25.08
C SER A 1091 -21.90 27.53 23.70
N PRO A 1092 -22.01 26.57 22.76
CA PRO A 1092 -22.10 26.90 21.34
C PRO A 1092 -23.53 27.25 20.90
N ILE A 1093 -23.80 28.51 20.54
CA ILE A 1093 -25.03 28.90 19.83
C ILE A 1093 -24.75 28.96 18.32
N LYS A 1094 -25.39 28.03 17.57
CA LYS A 1094 -25.52 28.02 16.11
C LYS A 1094 -26.34 29.24 15.65
N LYS A 1095 -25.88 29.97 14.63
CA LYS A 1095 -26.73 30.93 13.89
C LYS A 1095 -27.58 30.19 12.85
N MET A 1096 -28.89 30.20 13.07
CA MET A 1096 -29.94 29.85 12.10
C MET A 1096 -30.22 31.02 11.16
N ARG A 1097 -30.62 30.69 9.94
CA ARG A 1097 -30.89 31.59 8.81
C ARG A 1097 -32.34 32.08 8.85
N ILE A 1098 -32.53 33.37 8.58
CA ILE A 1098 -33.83 34.06 8.44
C ILE A 1098 -34.59 33.52 7.21
N LEU A 1099 -35.83 33.06 7.39
CA LEU A 1099 -36.79 32.75 6.34
C LEU A 1099 -37.77 33.91 6.15
N LYS A 1100 -37.94 34.35 4.90
CA LYS A 1100 -38.94 35.35 4.51
C LYS A 1100 -40.36 34.75 4.56
N THR A 1101 -41.25 35.57 5.06
CA THR A 1101 -42.71 35.46 5.22
C THR A 1101 -43.49 34.90 4.01
N LYS A 1102 -44.42 33.98 4.26
CA LYS A 1102 -45.48 33.59 3.31
C LYS A 1102 -46.86 33.89 3.92
N LYS A 1103 -47.73 34.46 3.08
CA LYS A 1103 -49.07 34.99 3.37
C LYS A 1103 -50.02 33.97 4.02
N TRP A 1104 -50.83 34.50 4.93
CA TRP A 1104 -52.07 33.93 5.50
C TRP A 1104 -53.19 33.87 4.45
N GLU A 1105 -53.91 32.74 4.37
CA GLU A 1105 -55.30 32.64 3.86
C GLU A 1105 -56.05 31.57 4.69
N ASP A 1106 -57.28 31.92 5.09
CA ASP A 1106 -58.17 31.22 6.05
C ASP A 1106 -58.83 29.94 5.49
N PRO A 1107 -59.39 29.05 6.36
CA PRO A 1107 -59.94 27.76 5.97
C PRO A 1107 -61.48 27.73 5.91
N GLU A 1108 -62.09 27.55 4.74
CA GLU A 1108 -63.47 27.05 4.62
C GLU A 1108 -63.70 26.20 3.36
N GLY A 1109 -64.39 25.06 3.55
CA GLY A 1109 -65.03 24.23 2.51
C GLY A 1109 -64.08 23.28 1.77
N GLY A 1110 -64.36 22.00 1.54
CA GLY A 1110 -65.60 21.25 1.50
C GLY A 1110 -65.49 20.23 0.36
N LEU A 1111 -65.70 18.95 0.68
CA LEU A 1111 -66.14 17.83 -0.17
C LEU A 1111 -65.58 17.59 -1.60
N ARG A 1112 -65.06 16.36 -1.77
CA ARG A 1112 -65.40 15.33 -2.79
C ARG A 1112 -65.42 15.69 -4.31
N MET A 1113 -64.60 14.89 -5.00
CA MET A 1113 -64.89 14.02 -6.16
C MET A 1113 -64.94 14.53 -7.62
N TYR A 1114 -64.38 13.64 -8.47
CA TYR A 1114 -64.58 13.34 -9.90
C TYR A 1114 -63.70 13.99 -10.98
N ASP A 1115 -63.13 13.09 -11.81
CA ASP A 1115 -62.73 13.07 -13.24
C ASP A 1115 -61.95 14.28 -13.79
N ASP A 1116 -60.84 14.14 -14.53
CA ASP A 1116 -60.39 13.19 -15.57
C ASP A 1116 -58.85 13.04 -15.51
#